data_AF-A0A932XCB0-F1
#
_entry.id   AF-A0A932XCB0-F1
#
_cell.length_a   1.000
_cell.length_b   1.000
_cell.length_c   1.000
_cell.angle_alpha   90.00
_cell.angle_beta   90.00
_cell.angle_gamma   90.00
#
_symmetry.space_group_name_H-M   'P 1'
#
loop_
_entity.id
_entity.type
_entity.pdbx_description
1 polymer ?
#
loop_
_entity_poly.entity_id
_entity_poly.type
_entity_poly.pdbx_seq_one_letter_code
_entity_poly.pdbx_strand_id
1 'polypeptide(L)'
;MIDFGREICGDLAAAERREWLVTNGVGGYAAGTLAGLSTRRYHGLLVAALQPPLGRTLLLSKLDESATYDGRAYPLFSNRWESGAVQPAGFHHLERFRLEGSTPVWSFACADALLEKRIWMQPGVNTTYIRYDLRRASAPLALSIKALVNYRDYHALTRAGEWRMDVQPVAHGLRVSAFAGATPLYLLAAAADVAPRHEWYRGYFLGQEAYRGLDALDDNLYAGEFSALLQAGESLTLVASTESTPNPDGHAAYALRQEYERALLANSGQTDAPAWARQLVLAADQFIVQRTTPDGSDGRSVIAGYPWFGDWGRDTMIGLPGLALATARYAVAASILRTFAQFVDQGMLPNRFPDAGETPEYNTVDATLWYFEAMRAYVAATGDEDLLGDIFPVLQEMIAWHQKGTRYSIRMDAADGLLYAGETGVQLTWMDAKVGDWVVTPRTGKAVEINALWYNALRNTADFARRLGLPHQEYDTLAGRTRAGFARFWYARGGYCYDVLDGPGGDDPALRPNQLFAVSLPHSPLDPVQQRGVVDVCARHLLTSYGLRSLAADDPAYIGHYGGGPRQRDGAYHQGTVWSWLIGPFVSAHLRVYGDPGAARGFLAPFAHHLNDHGLGSISEIFDGDPPFTPRGCIAQAWGVAELLRVWGDIAGDE
;
A
#
# COMPACT_ATOMS: atom_id res chain seq x y z
N MET A 1 -18.16 -3.98 8.00
CA MET A 1 -18.42 -2.52 7.91
C MET A 1 -18.79 -2.14 6.49
N ILE A 2 -18.06 -2.65 5.49
CA ILE A 2 -18.33 -2.37 4.08
C ILE A 2 -19.45 -3.27 3.57
N ASP A 3 -20.56 -2.63 3.26
CA ASP A 3 -21.79 -3.28 2.82
C ASP A 3 -22.62 -2.25 2.03
N PHE A 4 -22.75 -2.50 0.73
CA PHE A 4 -23.39 -1.60 -0.22
C PHE A 4 -24.60 -2.29 -0.83
N GLY A 5 -25.73 -1.59 -0.83
CA GLY A 5 -26.93 -2.03 -1.51
C GLY A 5 -26.97 -1.57 -2.96
N ARG A 6 -28.11 -1.83 -3.59
CA ARG A 6 -28.37 -1.56 -5.00
C ARG A 6 -28.24 -0.08 -5.37
N GLU A 7 -28.44 0.83 -4.42
CA GLU A 7 -28.27 2.27 -4.61
C GLU A 7 -26.83 2.69 -4.95
N ILE A 8 -25.83 1.93 -4.48
CA ILE A 8 -24.43 2.13 -4.84
C ILE A 8 -24.03 1.16 -5.95
N CYS A 9 -24.41 -0.11 -5.85
CA CYS A 9 -24.00 -1.13 -6.82
C CYS A 9 -24.56 -0.88 -8.23
N GLY A 10 -25.78 -0.32 -8.32
CA GLY A 10 -26.47 -0.01 -9.56
C GLY A 10 -26.10 1.34 -10.19
N ASP A 11 -25.35 2.19 -9.47
CA ASP A 11 -24.80 3.44 -10.03
C ASP A 11 -23.36 3.19 -10.48
N LEU A 12 -23.14 3.20 -11.80
CA LEU A 12 -21.85 2.93 -12.39
C LEU A 12 -20.75 3.85 -11.87
N ALA A 13 -21.01 5.16 -11.73
CA ALA A 13 -19.99 6.12 -11.28
C ALA A 13 -19.58 5.86 -9.83
N ALA A 14 -20.54 5.51 -8.98
CA ALA A 14 -20.29 5.13 -7.59
C ALA A 14 -19.62 3.75 -7.47
N ALA A 15 -20.00 2.78 -8.30
CA ALA A 15 -19.47 1.43 -8.24
C ALA A 15 -18.05 1.33 -8.84
N GLU A 16 -17.74 2.03 -9.93
CA GLU A 16 -16.45 1.90 -10.62
C GLU A 16 -15.30 2.62 -9.92
N ARG A 17 -15.60 3.63 -9.11
CA ARG A 17 -14.60 4.32 -8.29
C ARG A 17 -14.17 3.54 -7.05
N ARG A 18 -14.93 2.50 -6.68
CA ARG A 18 -14.67 1.65 -5.51
C ARG A 18 -13.96 0.38 -5.97
N GLU A 19 -12.74 0.22 -5.52
CA GLU A 19 -11.85 -0.88 -5.89
C GLU A 19 -11.62 -1.78 -4.68
N TRP A 20 -11.56 -3.09 -4.93
CA TRP A 20 -11.24 -4.11 -3.92
C TRP A 20 -9.86 -4.69 -4.20
N LEU A 21 -9.23 -5.21 -3.14
CA LEU A 21 -7.90 -5.84 -3.18
C LEU A 21 -7.90 -7.10 -2.31
N VAL A 22 -7.34 -8.18 -2.82
CA VAL A 22 -6.90 -9.34 -2.05
C VAL A 22 -5.48 -9.71 -2.45
N THR A 23 -4.66 -10.16 -1.50
CA THR A 23 -3.24 -10.49 -1.72
C THR A 23 -2.91 -11.87 -1.17
N ASN A 24 -1.78 -12.42 -1.61
CA ASN A 24 -1.32 -13.77 -1.24
C ASN A 24 -0.06 -13.79 -0.36
N GLY A 25 0.47 -12.64 0.06
CA GLY A 25 1.67 -12.58 0.90
C GLY A 25 2.98 -12.97 0.19
N VAL A 26 2.99 -13.10 -1.14
CA VAL A 26 4.21 -13.24 -1.97
C VAL A 26 4.32 -12.12 -3.00
N GLY A 27 3.60 -11.01 -2.80
CA GLY A 27 3.55 -9.87 -3.73
C GLY A 27 2.45 -9.97 -4.80
N GLY A 28 1.91 -11.17 -5.03
CA GLY A 28 0.78 -11.39 -5.93
C GLY A 28 -0.54 -10.87 -5.37
N TYR A 29 -1.44 -10.46 -6.26
CA TYR A 29 -2.72 -9.89 -5.87
C TYR A 29 -3.83 -10.13 -6.90
N ALA A 30 -5.06 -9.93 -6.46
CA ALA A 30 -6.23 -9.75 -7.30
C ALA A 30 -6.93 -8.44 -6.92
N ALA A 31 -7.36 -7.68 -7.91
CA ALA A 31 -8.01 -6.39 -7.72
C ALA A 31 -8.93 -6.04 -8.90
N GLY A 32 -9.94 -5.23 -8.61
CA GLY A 32 -10.89 -4.76 -9.60
C GLY A 32 -11.86 -3.76 -9.00
N THR A 33 -12.84 -3.33 -9.79
CA THR A 33 -13.91 -2.46 -9.31
C THR A 33 -15.08 -3.27 -8.72
N LEU A 34 -15.89 -2.62 -7.89
CA LEU A 34 -17.18 -3.17 -7.45
C LEU A 34 -18.10 -3.46 -8.64
N ALA A 35 -18.11 -2.57 -9.64
CA ALA A 35 -18.92 -2.69 -10.86
C ALA A 35 -18.52 -3.86 -11.77
N GLY A 36 -17.36 -4.49 -11.50
CA GLY A 36 -16.85 -5.60 -12.27
C GLY A 36 -16.41 -5.21 -13.68
N LEU A 37 -16.01 -3.95 -13.91
CA LEU A 37 -15.26 -3.55 -15.11
C LEU A 37 -13.83 -3.15 -14.76
N SER A 38 -12.89 -3.31 -15.70
CA SER A 38 -11.53 -2.84 -15.54
C SER A 38 -11.44 -1.35 -15.85
N THR A 39 -10.88 -0.56 -14.93
CA THR A 39 -10.60 0.86 -15.14
C THR A 39 -9.11 1.16 -15.18
N ARG A 40 -8.28 0.21 -14.73
CA ARG A 40 -6.82 0.30 -14.64
C ARG A 40 -6.15 -0.89 -15.32
N ARG A 41 -4.92 -0.70 -15.79
CA ARG A 41 -4.08 -1.82 -16.30
C ARG A 41 -3.66 -2.80 -15.22
N TYR A 42 -3.88 -2.42 -13.97
CA TYR A 42 -3.53 -3.16 -12.78
C TYR A 42 -4.65 -4.07 -12.25
N HIS A 43 -5.84 -4.03 -12.86
CA HIS A 43 -6.96 -4.92 -12.51
C HIS A 43 -6.73 -6.31 -13.09
N GLY A 44 -7.05 -7.32 -12.29
CA GLY A 44 -6.78 -8.72 -12.58
C GLY A 44 -7.30 -9.62 -11.48
N LEU A 45 -7.71 -10.83 -11.85
CA LEU A 45 -8.05 -11.89 -10.90
C LEU A 45 -6.82 -12.72 -10.49
N LEU A 46 -5.73 -12.66 -11.27
CA LEU A 46 -4.43 -13.16 -10.85
C LEU A 46 -3.33 -12.32 -11.48
N VAL A 47 -2.80 -11.39 -10.69
CA VAL A 47 -1.51 -10.73 -10.95
C VAL A 47 -0.47 -11.47 -10.12
N ALA A 48 0.22 -12.41 -10.76
CA ALA A 48 1.13 -13.33 -10.10
C ALA A 48 2.51 -12.69 -9.92
N ALA A 49 3.06 -12.71 -8.72
CA ALA A 49 4.47 -12.38 -8.49
C ALA A 49 5.31 -13.59 -8.89
N LEU A 50 5.90 -13.56 -10.10
CA LEU A 50 6.71 -14.67 -10.61
C LEU A 50 8.14 -14.67 -10.06
N GLN A 51 8.55 -13.58 -9.41
CA GLN A 51 9.81 -13.45 -8.68
C GLN A 51 9.55 -12.80 -7.31
N PRO A 52 8.87 -13.49 -6.37
CA PRO A 52 8.38 -12.90 -5.14
C PRO A 52 9.39 -12.01 -4.38
N PRO A 53 8.99 -10.81 -3.91
CA PRO A 53 7.65 -10.25 -4.02
C PRO A 53 7.36 -9.48 -5.34
N LEU A 54 8.24 -9.59 -6.32
CA LEU A 54 8.30 -8.79 -7.54
C LEU A 54 7.98 -9.65 -8.80
N GLY A 55 8.29 -9.12 -9.99
CA GLY A 55 7.99 -9.80 -11.26
C GLY A 55 6.48 -10.02 -11.49
N ARG A 56 5.67 -9.03 -11.11
CA ARG A 56 4.21 -9.11 -11.16
C ARG A 56 3.70 -9.16 -12.61
N THR A 57 3.07 -10.28 -12.95
CA THR A 57 2.58 -10.60 -14.29
C THR A 57 1.08 -10.84 -14.24
N LEU A 58 0.31 -10.12 -15.07
CA LEU A 58 -1.13 -10.36 -15.22
C LEU A 58 -1.35 -11.65 -16.00
N LEU A 59 -1.93 -12.67 -15.35
CA LEU A 59 -2.24 -13.97 -15.94
C LEU A 59 -3.73 -14.13 -16.24
N LEU A 60 -4.58 -13.83 -15.25
CA LEU A 60 -6.04 -13.83 -15.42
C LEU A 60 -6.56 -12.40 -15.26
N SER A 61 -6.99 -11.80 -16.36
CA SER A 61 -7.56 -10.45 -16.38
C SER A 61 -8.92 -10.43 -15.70
N LYS A 62 -9.82 -11.31 -16.14
CA LYS A 62 -11.23 -11.24 -15.75
C LYS A 62 -11.98 -12.53 -16.07
N LEU A 63 -13.13 -12.70 -15.44
CA LEU A 63 -14.17 -13.62 -15.85
C LEU A 63 -15.40 -12.82 -16.29
N ASP A 64 -15.93 -13.12 -17.47
CA ASP A 64 -17.18 -12.54 -17.97
C ASP A 64 -18.29 -13.58 -17.82
N GLU A 65 -19.12 -13.44 -16.79
CA GLU A 65 -20.13 -14.44 -16.40
C GLU A 65 -21.54 -14.10 -16.92
N SER A 66 -22.24 -15.09 -17.45
CA SER A 66 -23.64 -14.99 -17.84
C SER A 66 -24.45 -16.09 -17.18
N ALA A 67 -25.50 -15.70 -16.45
CA ALA A 67 -26.48 -16.63 -15.89
C ALA A 67 -27.66 -16.76 -16.87
N THR A 68 -28.07 -17.99 -17.17
CA THR A 68 -29.34 -18.28 -17.84
C THR A 68 -30.29 -18.90 -16.82
N TYR A 69 -31.41 -18.23 -16.59
CA TYR A 69 -32.38 -18.58 -15.56
C TYR A 69 -33.80 -18.33 -16.08
N ASP A 70 -34.66 -19.34 -15.96
CA ASP A 70 -36.03 -19.34 -16.50
C ASP A 70 -36.10 -18.87 -17.97
N GLY A 71 -35.22 -19.43 -18.81
CA GLY A 71 -35.12 -19.11 -20.24
C GLY A 71 -34.61 -17.71 -20.58
N ARG A 72 -34.18 -16.91 -19.60
CA ARG A 72 -33.63 -15.55 -19.78
C ARG A 72 -32.16 -15.48 -19.45
N ALA A 73 -31.41 -14.70 -20.22
CA ALA A 73 -30.00 -14.43 -19.96
C ALA A 73 -29.82 -13.17 -19.10
N TYR A 74 -28.93 -13.26 -18.13
CA TYR A 74 -28.53 -12.21 -17.20
C TYR A 74 -27.00 -12.09 -17.25
N PRO A 75 -26.45 -11.11 -17.99
CA PRO A 75 -25.02 -10.84 -17.96
C PRO A 75 -24.63 -10.27 -16.59
N LEU A 76 -23.66 -10.87 -15.91
CA LEU A 76 -23.25 -10.49 -14.55
C LEU A 76 -21.95 -9.66 -14.52
N PHE A 77 -21.42 -9.33 -15.69
CA PHE A 77 -20.19 -8.57 -15.87
C PHE A 77 -20.44 -7.24 -16.58
N SER A 78 -19.48 -6.34 -16.49
CA SER A 78 -19.50 -5.08 -17.25
C SER A 78 -18.15 -4.86 -17.93
N ASN A 79 -18.15 -4.34 -19.15
CA ASN A 79 -16.94 -3.94 -19.86
C ASN A 79 -17.14 -2.56 -20.45
N ARG A 80 -16.08 -1.75 -20.49
CA ARG A 80 -16.06 -0.47 -21.18
C ARG A 80 -15.18 -0.60 -22.42
N TRP A 81 -15.71 -0.20 -23.57
CA TRP A 81 -15.03 -0.32 -24.85
C TRP A 81 -14.47 1.03 -25.29
N GLU A 82 -13.53 1.03 -26.25
CA GLU A 82 -12.93 2.22 -26.86
C GLU A 82 -13.96 3.25 -27.34
N SER A 83 -15.13 2.79 -27.79
CA SER A 83 -16.25 3.65 -28.19
C SER A 83 -16.89 4.44 -27.03
N GLY A 84 -16.48 4.17 -25.79
CA GLY A 84 -17.11 4.67 -24.57
C GLY A 84 -18.31 3.84 -24.11
N ALA A 85 -18.76 2.86 -24.92
CA ALA A 85 -19.89 2.01 -24.58
C ALA A 85 -19.57 1.13 -23.37
N VAL A 86 -20.50 1.06 -22.42
CA VAL A 86 -20.46 0.11 -21.30
C VAL A 86 -21.43 -1.02 -21.62
N GLN A 87 -20.89 -2.18 -22.02
CA GLN A 87 -21.71 -3.31 -22.45
C GLN A 87 -21.03 -4.66 -22.14
N PRO A 88 -21.75 -5.62 -21.54
CA PRO A 88 -23.09 -5.48 -20.97
C PRO A 88 -23.08 -4.61 -19.69
N ALA A 89 -24.26 -4.23 -19.20
CA ALA A 89 -24.44 -3.47 -17.97
C ALA A 89 -24.74 -4.40 -16.78
N GLY A 90 -23.87 -5.38 -16.53
CA GLY A 90 -24.11 -6.40 -15.51
C GLY A 90 -24.22 -5.86 -14.09
N PHE A 91 -23.66 -4.67 -13.83
CA PHE A 91 -23.82 -3.95 -12.57
C PHE A 91 -25.29 -3.67 -12.21
N HIS A 92 -26.23 -3.62 -13.17
CA HIS A 92 -27.67 -3.48 -12.88
C HIS A 92 -28.28 -4.69 -12.16
N HIS A 93 -27.63 -5.86 -12.25
CA HIS A 93 -28.02 -7.09 -11.56
C HIS A 93 -27.38 -7.23 -10.18
N LEU A 94 -26.46 -6.34 -9.79
CA LEU A 94 -25.88 -6.34 -8.46
C LEU A 94 -26.90 -5.85 -7.44
N GLU A 95 -27.32 -6.77 -6.58
CA GLU A 95 -28.19 -6.47 -5.44
C GLU A 95 -27.38 -5.94 -4.26
N ARG A 96 -26.17 -6.47 -4.07
CA ARG A 96 -25.31 -6.16 -2.93
C ARG A 96 -23.84 -6.42 -3.21
N PHE A 97 -22.98 -5.60 -2.62
CA PHE A 97 -21.55 -5.87 -2.47
C PHE A 97 -21.18 -5.76 -0.99
N ARG A 98 -20.31 -6.64 -0.49
CA ARG A 98 -19.76 -6.53 0.87
C ARG A 98 -18.34 -7.08 0.95
N LEU A 99 -17.62 -6.70 2.00
CA LEU A 99 -16.43 -7.44 2.42
C LEU A 99 -16.78 -8.40 3.57
N GLU A 100 -16.55 -9.70 3.38
CA GLU A 100 -16.53 -10.71 4.44
C GLU A 100 -15.07 -10.84 4.92
N GLY A 101 -14.73 -10.07 5.96
CA GLY A 101 -13.32 -9.87 6.34
C GLY A 101 -12.59 -9.09 5.26
N SER A 102 -11.58 -9.69 4.61
CA SER A 102 -10.98 -9.10 3.39
C SER A 102 -11.57 -9.62 2.07
N THR A 103 -12.47 -10.61 2.12
CA THR A 103 -13.00 -11.27 0.92
C THR A 103 -14.12 -10.42 0.29
N PRO A 104 -13.97 -9.91 -0.94
CA PRO A 104 -15.07 -9.27 -1.65
C PRO A 104 -16.14 -10.28 -2.07
N VAL A 105 -17.40 -9.91 -1.83
CA VAL A 105 -18.58 -10.72 -2.12
C VAL A 105 -19.61 -9.91 -2.87
N TRP A 106 -20.01 -10.39 -4.04
CA TRP A 106 -21.10 -9.85 -4.84
C TRP A 106 -22.33 -10.74 -4.71
N SER A 107 -23.52 -10.15 -4.67
CA SER A 107 -24.79 -10.87 -4.77
C SER A 107 -25.55 -10.35 -5.99
N PHE A 108 -25.81 -11.24 -6.95
CA PHE A 108 -26.52 -10.93 -8.19
C PHE A 108 -27.95 -11.45 -8.12
N ALA A 109 -28.92 -10.58 -8.44
CA ALA A 109 -30.33 -10.93 -8.55
C ALA A 109 -30.72 -11.24 -10.00
N CYS A 110 -31.15 -12.48 -10.24
CA CYS A 110 -31.65 -12.97 -11.53
C CYS A 110 -33.10 -13.43 -11.33
N ALA A 111 -34.07 -12.51 -11.47
CA ALA A 111 -35.44 -12.73 -11.01
C ALA A 111 -35.49 -13.12 -9.51
N ASP A 112 -35.99 -14.29 -9.15
CA ASP A 112 -36.01 -14.78 -7.76
C ASP A 112 -34.69 -15.47 -7.34
N ALA A 113 -33.83 -15.83 -8.30
CA ALA A 113 -32.54 -16.42 -8.02
C ALA A 113 -31.53 -15.39 -7.47
N LEU A 114 -30.71 -15.83 -6.50
CA LEU A 114 -29.61 -15.05 -5.95
C LEU A 114 -28.31 -15.84 -6.04
N LEU A 115 -27.40 -15.37 -6.90
CA LEU A 115 -26.06 -15.94 -7.07
C LEU A 115 -25.05 -15.09 -6.32
N GLU A 116 -24.27 -15.68 -5.42
CA GLU A 116 -23.16 -15.00 -4.77
C GLU A 116 -21.83 -15.35 -5.44
N LYS A 117 -20.96 -14.35 -5.66
CA LYS A 117 -19.58 -14.53 -6.11
C LYS A 117 -18.63 -14.11 -5.00
N ARG A 118 -17.64 -14.93 -4.67
CA ARG A 118 -16.56 -14.65 -3.70
C ARG A 118 -15.20 -14.77 -4.38
N ILE A 119 -14.25 -13.91 -4.01
CA ILE A 119 -12.88 -13.96 -4.52
C ILE A 119 -11.89 -13.86 -3.36
N TRP A 120 -10.95 -14.81 -3.25
CA TRP A 120 -9.85 -14.73 -2.29
C TRP A 120 -8.60 -15.41 -2.85
N MET A 121 -7.45 -15.10 -2.28
CA MET A 121 -6.19 -15.74 -2.64
C MET A 121 -5.68 -16.66 -1.54
N GLN A 122 -4.97 -17.71 -1.95
CA GLN A 122 -4.25 -18.60 -1.04
C GLN A 122 -2.99 -17.91 -0.51
N PRO A 123 -2.74 -17.88 0.80
CA PRO A 123 -1.46 -17.41 1.33
C PRO A 123 -0.28 -18.23 0.78
N GLY A 124 0.81 -17.55 0.42
CA GLY A 124 2.08 -18.16 0.00
C GLY A 124 2.15 -18.60 -1.47
N VAL A 125 1.05 -18.54 -2.23
CA VAL A 125 0.99 -19.12 -3.59
C VAL A 125 0.23 -18.20 -4.55
N ASN A 126 0.63 -18.16 -5.82
CA ASN A 126 -0.09 -17.46 -6.89
C ASN A 126 -1.35 -18.24 -7.30
N THR A 127 -2.31 -18.32 -6.38
CA THR A 127 -3.60 -19.00 -6.54
C THR A 127 -4.74 -18.11 -6.08
N THR A 128 -5.71 -17.88 -6.96
CA THR A 128 -6.97 -17.18 -6.69
C THR A 128 -8.13 -18.16 -6.81
N TYR A 129 -9.00 -18.15 -5.81
CA TYR A 129 -10.27 -18.86 -5.83
C TYR A 129 -11.40 -17.90 -6.18
N ILE A 130 -12.26 -18.31 -7.12
CA ILE A 130 -13.49 -17.62 -7.48
C ILE A 130 -14.64 -18.61 -7.29
N ARG A 131 -15.47 -18.39 -6.27
CA ARG A 131 -16.58 -19.29 -5.94
C ARG A 131 -17.92 -18.62 -6.21
N TYR A 132 -18.82 -19.37 -6.84
CA TYR A 132 -20.20 -19.02 -7.09
C TYR A 132 -21.10 -19.89 -6.22
N ASP A 133 -21.97 -19.29 -5.41
CA ASP A 133 -22.90 -19.99 -4.52
C ASP A 133 -24.34 -19.61 -4.93
N LEU A 134 -25.16 -20.56 -5.39
CA LEU A 134 -26.57 -20.29 -5.70
C LEU A 134 -27.39 -20.35 -4.41
N ARG A 135 -27.59 -19.20 -3.75
CA ARG A 135 -28.15 -19.14 -2.38
C ARG A 135 -29.63 -19.43 -2.33
N ARG A 136 -30.37 -19.02 -3.36
CA ARG A 136 -31.80 -19.29 -3.52
C ARG A 136 -32.15 -19.26 -5.01
N ALA A 137 -33.13 -20.07 -5.40
CA ALA A 137 -33.78 -20.06 -6.71
C ALA A 137 -35.01 -21.01 -6.67
N SER A 138 -35.99 -20.80 -7.54
CA SER A 138 -37.10 -21.74 -7.76
C SER A 138 -36.83 -22.73 -8.91
N ALA A 139 -35.81 -22.47 -9.72
CA ALA A 139 -35.36 -23.34 -10.81
C ALA A 139 -33.81 -23.48 -10.83
N PRO A 140 -33.25 -24.42 -11.61
CA PRO A 140 -31.80 -24.46 -11.83
C PRO A 140 -31.31 -23.21 -12.58
N LEU A 141 -30.08 -22.78 -12.28
CA LEU A 141 -29.40 -21.68 -12.97
C LEU A 141 -28.23 -22.23 -13.79
N ALA A 142 -28.23 -21.99 -15.09
CA ALA A 142 -27.09 -22.33 -15.95
C ALA A 142 -26.10 -21.17 -15.97
N LEU A 143 -24.87 -21.41 -15.53
CA LEU A 143 -23.80 -20.42 -15.47
C LEU A 143 -22.79 -20.69 -16.60
N SER A 144 -22.57 -19.71 -17.47
CA SER A 144 -21.46 -19.70 -18.44
C SER A 144 -20.45 -18.63 -18.02
N ILE A 145 -19.17 -18.98 -18.05
CA ILE A 145 -18.05 -18.14 -17.61
C ILE A 145 -17.01 -18.11 -18.71
N LYS A 146 -16.78 -16.94 -19.30
CA LYS A 146 -15.67 -16.72 -20.21
C LYS A 146 -14.40 -16.35 -19.43
N ALA A 147 -13.31 -17.05 -19.67
CA ALA A 147 -12.01 -16.74 -19.09
C ALA A 147 -11.18 -15.82 -20.00
N LEU A 148 -10.92 -14.60 -19.52
CA LEU A 148 -10.16 -13.56 -20.21
C LEU A 148 -8.76 -13.49 -19.60
N VAL A 149 -7.76 -13.91 -20.35
CA VAL A 149 -6.38 -14.08 -19.88
C VAL A 149 -5.42 -13.10 -20.55
N ASN A 150 -4.27 -12.92 -19.93
CA ASN A 150 -3.16 -12.14 -20.45
C ASN A 150 -1.82 -12.75 -20.03
N TYR A 151 -0.71 -12.18 -20.50
CA TYR A 151 0.61 -12.46 -19.97
C TYR A 151 1.49 -11.23 -20.16
N ARG A 152 1.36 -10.26 -19.27
CA ARG A 152 2.13 -9.03 -19.35
C ARG A 152 2.58 -8.56 -18.00
N ASP A 153 3.66 -7.79 -18.00
CA ASP A 153 4.03 -6.97 -16.86
C ASP A 153 2.84 -6.09 -16.42
N TYR A 154 2.65 -5.96 -15.12
CA TYR A 154 1.54 -5.21 -14.52
C TYR A 154 1.55 -3.70 -14.87
N HIS A 155 2.71 -3.11 -15.20
CA HIS A 155 2.81 -1.74 -15.71
C HIS A 155 2.56 -1.62 -17.22
N ALA A 156 2.55 -2.72 -17.96
CA ALA A 156 2.35 -2.72 -19.40
C ALA A 156 0.85 -2.80 -19.80
N LEU A 157 0.60 -2.66 -21.10
CA LEU A 157 -0.67 -2.97 -21.76
C LEU A 157 -0.43 -3.99 -22.86
N THR A 158 -1.46 -4.72 -23.24
CA THR A 158 -1.41 -5.71 -24.30
C THR A 158 -2.10 -5.18 -25.54
N ARG A 159 -1.39 -5.25 -26.66
CA ARG A 159 -1.97 -5.18 -28.01
C ARG A 159 -1.80 -6.54 -28.64
N ALA A 160 -2.92 -7.20 -28.94
CA ALA A 160 -2.88 -8.62 -29.26
C ALA A 160 -2.06 -8.95 -30.52
N GLY A 161 -2.02 -8.03 -31.50
CA GLY A 161 -1.37 -8.29 -32.79
C GLY A 161 -1.79 -9.65 -33.37
N GLU A 162 -0.79 -10.45 -33.74
CA GLU A 162 -0.91 -11.85 -34.20
C GLU A 162 -0.55 -12.87 -33.10
N TRP A 163 -0.53 -12.48 -31.83
CA TRP A 163 -0.07 -13.33 -30.75
C TRP A 163 -0.97 -14.55 -30.55
N ARG A 164 -0.37 -15.74 -30.62
CA ARG A 164 -1.01 -17.03 -30.35
C ARG A 164 -0.44 -17.64 -29.07
N MET A 165 -1.19 -17.53 -27.97
CA MET A 165 -0.92 -18.32 -26.77
C MET A 165 -1.34 -19.78 -26.97
N ASP A 166 -0.65 -20.71 -26.33
CA ASP A 166 -0.98 -22.13 -26.29
C ASP A 166 -2.05 -22.38 -25.23
N VAL A 167 -3.24 -22.82 -25.66
CA VAL A 167 -4.39 -23.10 -24.79
C VAL A 167 -4.73 -24.59 -24.92
N GLN A 168 -4.46 -25.36 -23.88
CA GLN A 168 -4.63 -26.80 -23.87
C GLN A 168 -5.68 -27.23 -22.84
N PRO A 169 -6.63 -28.12 -23.19
CA PRO A 169 -7.48 -28.74 -22.19
C PRO A 169 -6.64 -29.63 -21.26
N VAL A 170 -6.96 -29.60 -19.98
CA VAL A 170 -6.41 -30.47 -18.94
C VAL A 170 -7.55 -31.07 -18.12
N ALA A 171 -7.24 -31.99 -17.22
CA ALA A 171 -8.24 -32.53 -16.30
C ALA A 171 -8.93 -31.38 -15.55
N HIS A 172 -10.26 -31.31 -15.66
CA HIS A 172 -11.09 -30.29 -15.02
C HIS A 172 -10.78 -28.84 -15.42
N GLY A 173 -10.14 -28.56 -16.56
CA GLY A 173 -9.78 -27.18 -16.86
C GLY A 173 -8.95 -26.91 -18.11
N LEU A 174 -8.25 -25.78 -18.09
CA LEU A 174 -7.36 -25.30 -19.14
C LEU A 174 -5.97 -25.01 -18.57
N ARG A 175 -4.94 -25.30 -19.37
CA ARG A 175 -3.59 -24.77 -19.20
C ARG A 175 -3.34 -23.75 -20.31
N VAL A 176 -2.95 -22.53 -19.94
CA VAL A 176 -2.60 -21.46 -20.87
C VAL A 176 -1.12 -21.13 -20.72
N SER A 177 -0.35 -21.26 -21.79
CA SER A 177 1.06 -20.85 -21.86
C SER A 177 1.23 -19.75 -22.90
N ALA A 178 1.75 -18.60 -22.49
CA ALA A 178 1.80 -17.43 -23.38
C ALA A 178 2.85 -17.57 -24.50
N PHE A 179 3.96 -18.25 -24.19
CA PHE A 179 5.03 -18.63 -25.11
C PHE A 179 5.85 -19.77 -24.49
N ALA A 180 6.79 -20.36 -25.24
CA ALA A 180 7.66 -21.42 -24.75
C ALA A 180 8.52 -20.92 -23.56
N GLY A 181 8.42 -21.59 -22.40
CA GLY A 181 9.13 -21.21 -21.18
C GLY A 181 8.38 -20.23 -20.27
N ALA A 182 7.22 -19.70 -20.69
CA ALA A 182 6.36 -18.90 -19.81
C ALA A 182 5.82 -19.75 -18.65
N THR A 183 5.66 -19.14 -17.46
CA THR A 183 4.94 -19.78 -16.36
C THR A 183 3.48 -19.99 -16.78
N PRO A 184 2.97 -21.24 -16.82
CA PRO A 184 1.61 -21.49 -17.26
C PRO A 184 0.58 -20.99 -16.24
N LEU A 185 -0.56 -20.54 -16.76
CA LEU A 185 -1.79 -20.35 -15.98
C LEU A 185 -2.64 -21.63 -16.08
N TYR A 186 -3.04 -22.16 -14.93
CA TYR A 186 -4.06 -23.21 -14.82
C TYR A 186 -5.38 -22.59 -14.38
N LEU A 187 -6.44 -22.87 -15.14
CA LEU A 187 -7.82 -22.50 -14.81
C LEU A 187 -8.63 -23.77 -14.64
N LEU A 188 -8.94 -24.14 -13.39
CA LEU A 188 -9.51 -25.43 -13.05
C LEU A 188 -10.87 -25.26 -12.35
N ALA A 189 -11.84 -26.07 -12.72
CA ALA A 189 -13.16 -26.14 -12.10
C ALA A 189 -13.69 -27.58 -12.15
N ALA A 190 -13.70 -28.27 -11.00
CA ALA A 190 -14.00 -29.71 -10.94
C ALA A 190 -15.41 -30.08 -11.43
N ALA A 191 -16.38 -29.18 -11.25
CA ALA A 191 -17.79 -29.39 -11.53
C ALA A 191 -18.30 -28.56 -12.73
N ALA A 192 -17.43 -28.22 -13.69
CA ALA A 192 -17.81 -27.51 -14.91
C ALA A 192 -17.37 -28.28 -16.17
N ASP A 193 -18.19 -28.16 -17.21
CA ASP A 193 -17.78 -28.46 -18.57
C ASP A 193 -16.87 -27.35 -19.08
N VAL A 194 -15.80 -27.73 -19.79
CA VAL A 194 -14.76 -26.80 -20.22
C VAL A 194 -14.52 -26.89 -21.72
N ALA A 195 -14.55 -25.74 -22.39
CA ALA A 195 -14.31 -25.66 -23.82
C ALA A 195 -13.20 -24.64 -24.13
N PRO A 196 -12.05 -25.06 -24.68
CA PRO A 196 -10.99 -24.13 -25.05
C PRO A 196 -11.44 -23.19 -26.18
N ARG A 197 -10.92 -21.96 -26.14
CA ARG A 197 -11.18 -20.90 -27.12
C ARG A 197 -9.87 -20.16 -27.41
N HIS A 198 -9.86 -19.46 -28.54
CA HIS A 198 -8.73 -18.61 -28.91
C HIS A 198 -9.25 -17.42 -29.71
N GLU A 199 -9.78 -16.43 -29.00
CA GLU A 199 -10.31 -15.22 -29.61
C GLU A 199 -9.84 -13.99 -28.84
N TRP A 200 -9.27 -13.01 -29.52
CA TRP A 200 -8.82 -11.77 -28.88
C TRP A 200 -9.96 -10.76 -28.82
N TYR A 201 -10.34 -10.35 -27.61
CA TYR A 201 -11.26 -9.24 -27.39
C TYR A 201 -10.43 -7.97 -27.28
N ARG A 202 -10.71 -6.99 -28.14
CA ARG A 202 -9.88 -5.81 -28.33
C ARG A 202 -10.56 -4.53 -27.86
N GLY A 203 -9.76 -3.54 -27.50
CA GLY A 203 -10.24 -2.19 -27.22
C GLY A 203 -11.00 -2.06 -25.90
N TYR A 204 -10.55 -2.75 -24.85
CA TYR A 204 -11.01 -2.44 -23.48
C TYR A 204 -10.52 -1.06 -23.10
N PHE A 205 -11.41 -0.15 -22.67
CA PHE A 205 -11.05 1.21 -22.28
C PHE A 205 -10.90 1.36 -20.77
N LEU A 206 -9.68 1.67 -20.35
CA LEU A 206 -9.25 1.83 -18.97
C LEU A 206 -9.34 3.30 -18.55
N GLY A 207 -10.51 3.69 -18.01
CA GLY A 207 -10.83 5.08 -17.71
C GLY A 207 -9.85 5.79 -16.75
N GLN A 208 -9.25 5.08 -15.80
CA GLN A 208 -8.26 5.68 -14.89
C GLN A 208 -6.90 5.89 -15.56
N GLU A 209 -6.51 5.06 -16.52
CA GLU A 209 -5.29 5.30 -17.30
C GLU A 209 -5.47 6.50 -18.24
N ALA A 210 -6.64 6.64 -18.86
CA ALA A 210 -6.99 7.80 -19.68
C ALA A 210 -6.99 9.10 -18.86
N TYR A 211 -7.60 9.09 -17.66
CA TYR A 211 -7.56 10.22 -16.73
C TYR A 211 -6.12 10.63 -16.38
N ARG A 212 -5.22 9.65 -16.27
CA ARG A 212 -3.80 9.85 -16.00
C ARG A 212 -2.98 10.25 -17.23
N GLY A 213 -3.61 10.46 -18.39
CA GLY A 213 -2.92 10.80 -19.63
C GLY A 213 -1.99 9.70 -20.14
N LEU A 214 -2.28 8.43 -19.83
CA LEU A 214 -1.54 7.26 -20.28
C LEU A 214 -2.29 6.56 -21.42
N ASP A 215 -1.63 5.63 -22.13
CA ASP A 215 -2.36 4.69 -23.00
C ASP A 215 -3.39 3.94 -22.15
N ALA A 216 -4.59 3.80 -22.68
CA ALA A 216 -5.79 3.40 -21.96
C ALA A 216 -6.53 2.25 -22.63
N LEU A 217 -5.97 1.65 -23.68
CA LEU A 217 -6.61 0.55 -24.37
C LEU A 217 -5.83 -0.76 -24.16
N ASP A 218 -6.55 -1.81 -23.79
CA ASP A 218 -6.01 -3.15 -23.54
C ASP A 218 -6.75 -4.19 -24.38
N ASP A 219 -6.05 -5.26 -24.74
CA ASP A 219 -6.61 -6.43 -25.41
C ASP A 219 -6.45 -7.67 -24.50
N ASN A 220 -7.47 -8.54 -24.45
CA ASN A 220 -7.46 -9.75 -23.62
C ASN A 220 -7.85 -10.98 -24.44
N LEU A 221 -7.21 -12.12 -24.17
CA LEU A 221 -7.48 -13.37 -24.87
C LEU A 221 -8.64 -14.09 -24.17
N TYR A 222 -9.72 -14.35 -24.91
CA TYR A 222 -10.73 -15.32 -24.51
C TYR A 222 -10.18 -16.74 -24.71
N ALA A 223 -9.68 -17.32 -23.62
CA ALA A 223 -8.99 -18.62 -23.64
C ALA A 223 -9.93 -19.81 -23.47
N GLY A 224 -11.14 -19.61 -22.93
CA GLY A 224 -12.10 -20.70 -22.87
C GLY A 224 -13.31 -20.42 -22.02
N GLU A 225 -14.29 -21.31 -22.15
CA GLU A 225 -15.60 -21.22 -21.52
C GLU A 225 -15.76 -22.34 -20.50
N PHE A 226 -16.26 -21.99 -19.32
CA PHE A 226 -16.66 -22.93 -18.28
C PHE A 226 -18.18 -22.86 -18.13
N SER A 227 -18.85 -24.01 -18.14
CA SER A 227 -20.31 -24.09 -18.02
C SER A 227 -20.72 -25.05 -16.92
N ALA A 228 -21.68 -24.66 -16.09
CA ALA A 228 -22.25 -25.52 -15.05
C ALA A 228 -23.75 -25.23 -14.87
N LEU A 229 -24.50 -26.25 -14.45
CA LEU A 229 -25.89 -26.11 -14.02
C LEU A 229 -25.93 -26.21 -12.49
N LEU A 230 -26.41 -25.16 -11.82
CA LEU A 230 -26.47 -25.08 -10.36
C LEU A 230 -27.91 -25.22 -9.86
N GLN A 231 -28.11 -26.08 -8.88
CA GLN A 231 -29.31 -26.13 -8.04
C GLN A 231 -29.17 -25.18 -6.84
N ALA A 232 -30.30 -24.80 -6.24
CA ALA A 232 -30.27 -23.99 -5.02
C ALA A 232 -29.50 -24.73 -3.91
N GLY A 233 -28.51 -24.05 -3.32
CA GLY A 233 -27.58 -24.60 -2.33
C GLY A 233 -26.28 -25.15 -2.90
N GLU A 234 -26.16 -25.31 -4.23
CA GLU A 234 -24.93 -25.75 -4.87
C GLU A 234 -23.96 -24.61 -5.15
N SER A 235 -22.70 -24.98 -5.38
CA SER A 235 -21.61 -24.05 -5.67
C SER A 235 -20.75 -24.52 -6.83
N LEU A 236 -20.17 -23.57 -7.56
CA LEU A 236 -19.06 -23.81 -8.49
C LEU A 236 -17.82 -23.05 -8.00
N THR A 237 -16.67 -23.70 -7.97
CA THR A 237 -15.37 -23.04 -7.72
C THR A 237 -14.50 -23.12 -8.96
N LEU A 238 -14.00 -21.96 -9.40
CA LEU A 238 -12.94 -21.83 -10.39
C LEU A 238 -11.66 -21.41 -9.67
N VAL A 239 -10.58 -22.14 -9.93
CA VAL A 239 -9.25 -21.92 -9.33
C VAL A 239 -8.30 -21.47 -10.43
N ALA A 240 -7.78 -20.26 -10.29
CA ALA A 240 -6.74 -19.71 -11.16
C ALA A 240 -5.39 -19.82 -10.45
N SER A 241 -4.43 -20.54 -11.03
CA SER A 241 -3.17 -20.85 -10.34
C SER A 241 -1.97 -20.94 -11.28
N THR A 242 -0.77 -20.67 -10.77
CA THR A 242 0.49 -21.10 -11.43
C THR A 242 0.83 -22.56 -11.12
N GLU A 243 0.19 -23.15 -10.10
CA GLU A 243 0.33 -24.56 -9.76
C GLU A 243 -0.59 -25.44 -10.62
N SER A 244 -0.11 -26.61 -11.02
CA SER A 244 -0.86 -27.56 -11.86
C SER A 244 -1.91 -28.37 -11.10
N THR A 245 -1.78 -28.45 -9.78
CA THR A 245 -2.64 -29.26 -8.89
C THR A 245 -3.04 -28.48 -7.62
N PRO A 246 -3.63 -27.27 -7.74
CA PRO A 246 -4.13 -26.54 -6.59
C PRO A 246 -5.31 -27.31 -5.95
N ASN A 247 -5.59 -27.04 -4.68
CA ASN A 247 -6.74 -27.63 -4.00
C ASN A 247 -8.04 -27.22 -4.73
N PRO A 248 -8.84 -28.18 -5.27
CA PRO A 248 -10.07 -27.85 -5.98
C PRO A 248 -11.25 -27.53 -5.04
N ASP A 249 -11.14 -27.86 -3.74
CA ASP A 249 -12.21 -27.65 -2.77
C ASP A 249 -12.25 -26.19 -2.29
N GLY A 250 -13.07 -25.40 -2.96
CA GLY A 250 -13.31 -24.00 -2.60
C GLY A 250 -14.02 -23.77 -1.26
N HIS A 251 -14.67 -24.78 -0.67
CA HIS A 251 -15.24 -24.64 0.68
C HIS A 251 -14.15 -24.77 1.72
N ALA A 252 -13.34 -25.83 1.64
CA ALA A 252 -12.20 -26.03 2.53
C ALA A 252 -11.19 -24.88 2.42
N ALA A 253 -10.86 -24.46 1.19
CA ALA A 253 -9.94 -23.34 0.97
C ALA A 253 -10.46 -22.02 1.55
N TYR A 254 -11.77 -21.77 1.49
CA TYR A 254 -12.36 -20.57 2.10
C TYR A 254 -12.38 -20.64 3.63
N ALA A 255 -12.70 -21.80 4.20
CA ALA A 255 -12.66 -22.00 5.65
C ALA A 255 -11.25 -21.71 6.22
N LEU A 256 -10.20 -22.14 5.51
CA LEU A 256 -8.81 -21.81 5.86
C LEU A 256 -8.55 -20.29 5.82
N ARG A 257 -9.08 -19.58 4.82
CA ARG A 257 -8.96 -18.12 4.76
C ARG A 257 -9.66 -17.44 5.94
N GLN A 258 -10.86 -17.88 6.28
CA GLN A 258 -11.61 -17.34 7.41
C GLN A 258 -10.93 -17.61 8.75
N GLU A 259 -10.33 -18.80 8.92
CA GLU A 259 -9.57 -19.13 10.12
C GLU A 259 -8.30 -18.29 10.24
N TYR A 260 -7.58 -18.09 9.14
CA TYR A 260 -6.40 -17.23 9.09
C TYR A 260 -6.72 -15.78 9.52
N GLU A 261 -7.78 -15.18 8.97
CA GLU A 261 -8.19 -13.82 9.34
C GLU A 261 -8.66 -13.71 10.80
N ARG A 262 -9.34 -14.74 11.31
CA ARG A 262 -9.75 -14.80 12.71
C ARG A 262 -8.54 -14.88 13.64
N ALA A 263 -7.52 -15.66 13.27
CA ALA A 263 -6.29 -15.75 14.03
C ALA A 263 -5.51 -14.42 14.02
N LEU A 264 -5.45 -13.71 12.88
CA LEU A 264 -4.86 -12.38 12.81
C LEU A 264 -5.53 -11.40 13.77
N LEU A 265 -6.87 -11.36 13.77
CA LEU A 265 -7.63 -10.50 14.66
C LEU A 265 -7.45 -10.88 16.14
N ALA A 266 -7.54 -12.17 16.46
CA ALA A 266 -7.35 -12.67 17.82
C ALA A 266 -5.95 -12.33 18.36
N ASN A 267 -4.90 -12.55 17.56
CA ASN A 267 -3.53 -12.30 17.95
C ASN A 267 -3.22 -10.81 18.12
N SER A 268 -3.90 -9.94 17.36
CA SER A 268 -3.68 -8.49 17.44
C SER A 268 -4.12 -7.85 18.77
N GLY A 269 -4.91 -8.54 19.58
CA GLY A 269 -5.52 -7.96 20.80
C GLY A 269 -6.62 -6.92 20.51
N GLN A 270 -7.00 -6.71 19.24
CA GLN A 270 -7.97 -5.70 18.81
C GLN A 270 -9.36 -6.30 18.55
N THR A 271 -9.71 -7.46 19.12
CA THR A 271 -10.99 -8.15 18.88
C THR A 271 -12.21 -7.30 19.26
N ASP A 272 -12.08 -6.48 20.30
CA ASP A 272 -13.14 -5.60 20.80
C ASP A 272 -13.05 -4.17 20.25
N ALA A 273 -12.03 -3.86 19.44
CA ALA A 273 -11.87 -2.56 18.80
C ALA A 273 -13.02 -2.27 17.82
N PRO A 274 -13.32 -1.00 17.48
CA PRO A 274 -14.31 -0.66 16.48
C PRO A 274 -14.07 -1.40 15.15
N ALA A 275 -15.16 -1.66 14.41
CA ALA A 275 -15.08 -2.48 13.20
C ALA A 275 -14.11 -1.92 12.13
N TRP A 276 -13.86 -0.61 12.09
CA TRP A 276 -12.89 -0.01 11.17
C TRP A 276 -11.44 -0.32 11.58
N ALA A 277 -11.13 -0.34 12.87
CA ALA A 277 -9.81 -0.67 13.37
C ALA A 277 -9.50 -2.15 13.12
N ARG A 278 -10.48 -3.05 13.35
CA ARG A 278 -10.36 -4.47 12.97
C ARG A 278 -10.16 -4.67 11.48
N GLN A 279 -10.84 -3.87 10.64
CA GLN A 279 -10.61 -3.90 9.20
C GLN A 279 -9.18 -3.50 8.84
N LEU A 280 -8.61 -2.49 9.51
CA LEU A 280 -7.22 -2.08 9.29
C LEU A 280 -6.21 -3.17 9.70
N VAL A 281 -6.48 -3.98 10.74
CA VAL A 281 -5.64 -5.14 11.07
C VAL A 281 -5.57 -6.12 9.88
N LEU A 282 -6.70 -6.39 9.24
CA LEU A 282 -6.74 -7.23 8.03
C LEU A 282 -6.03 -6.55 6.85
N ALA A 283 -6.19 -5.23 6.67
CA ALA A 283 -5.51 -4.47 5.63
C ALA A 283 -3.98 -4.48 5.82
N ALA A 284 -3.51 -4.39 7.05
CA ALA A 284 -2.08 -4.42 7.37
C ALA A 284 -1.41 -5.73 6.95
N ASP A 285 -2.14 -6.85 6.98
CA ASP A 285 -1.65 -8.13 6.49
C ASP A 285 -1.38 -8.14 4.98
N GLN A 286 -2.16 -7.36 4.21
CA GLN A 286 -2.09 -7.40 2.75
C GLN A 286 -0.74 -6.92 2.20
N PHE A 287 -0.01 -6.11 2.96
CA PHE A 287 1.28 -5.53 2.55
C PHE A 287 2.50 -6.37 2.97
N ILE A 288 2.35 -7.29 3.92
CA ILE A 288 3.47 -8.12 4.40
C ILE A 288 3.71 -9.26 3.41
N VAL A 289 4.93 -9.32 2.89
CA VAL A 289 5.31 -10.28 1.85
C VAL A 289 6.55 -11.07 2.22
N GLN A 290 6.66 -12.28 1.66
CA GLN A 290 7.90 -13.05 1.66
C GLN A 290 8.93 -12.43 0.73
N ARG A 291 10.19 -12.42 1.16
CA ARG A 291 11.34 -11.96 0.37
C ARG A 291 12.52 -12.88 0.63
N THR A 292 13.07 -13.48 -0.42
CA THR A 292 14.34 -14.20 -0.29
C THR A 292 15.47 -13.20 -0.05
N THR A 293 16.25 -13.42 1.00
CA THR A 293 17.41 -12.59 1.35
C THR A 293 18.64 -12.93 0.49
N PRO A 294 19.70 -12.09 0.48
CA PRO A 294 20.91 -12.35 -0.32
C PRO A 294 21.61 -13.67 0.02
N ASP A 295 21.50 -14.14 1.26
CA ASP A 295 22.04 -15.43 1.71
C ASP A 295 21.13 -16.63 1.38
N GLY A 296 19.99 -16.40 0.73
CA GLY A 296 19.02 -17.43 0.33
C GLY A 296 18.06 -17.85 1.43
N SER A 297 18.05 -17.19 2.59
CA SER A 297 17.09 -17.46 3.68
C SER A 297 15.73 -16.79 3.46
N ASP A 298 14.72 -17.28 4.20
CA ASP A 298 13.36 -16.74 4.16
C ASP A 298 13.27 -15.44 4.97
N GLY A 299 13.12 -14.32 4.26
CA GLY A 299 12.90 -13.00 4.83
C GLY A 299 11.47 -12.50 4.66
N ARG A 300 11.20 -11.34 5.27
CA ARG A 300 9.95 -10.61 5.12
C ARG A 300 10.23 -9.18 4.67
N SER A 301 9.31 -8.63 3.90
CA SER A 301 9.34 -7.24 3.45
C SER A 301 7.91 -6.67 3.41
N VAL A 302 7.80 -5.40 3.01
CA VAL A 302 6.52 -4.68 2.91
C VAL A 302 6.38 -4.11 1.50
N ILE A 303 5.31 -4.48 0.81
CA ILE A 303 4.89 -3.77 -0.41
C ILE A 303 4.34 -2.40 -0.01
N ALA A 304 4.94 -1.32 -0.53
CA ALA A 304 4.61 0.04 -0.10
C ALA A 304 3.15 0.43 -0.43
N GLY A 305 2.62 -0.06 -1.54
CA GLY A 305 1.22 0.17 -1.88
C GLY A 305 0.79 -0.54 -3.15
N TYR A 306 -0.45 -1.02 -3.14
CA TYR A 306 -1.06 -1.66 -4.28
C TYR A 306 -1.88 -0.64 -5.10
N PRO A 307 -1.82 -0.72 -6.44
CA PRO A 307 -1.14 -1.76 -7.20
C PRO A 307 0.27 -1.42 -7.71
N TRP A 308 0.81 -0.23 -7.45
CA TRP A 308 1.95 0.29 -8.22
C TRP A 308 3.33 -0.03 -7.64
N PHE A 309 3.47 -0.14 -6.33
CA PHE A 309 4.79 -0.11 -5.71
C PHE A 309 5.30 -1.53 -5.41
N GLY A 310 6.62 -1.72 -5.49
CA GLY A 310 7.33 -2.87 -4.91
C GLY A 310 7.57 -2.65 -3.41
N ASP A 311 8.62 -3.25 -2.88
CA ASP A 311 9.07 -2.96 -1.52
C ASP A 311 10.06 -1.79 -1.46
N TRP A 312 9.78 -0.86 -0.54
CA TRP A 312 10.52 0.38 -0.35
C TRP A 312 11.00 0.50 1.09
N GLY A 313 12.28 0.81 1.29
CA GLY A 313 12.88 0.85 2.62
C GLY A 313 12.28 1.93 3.50
N ARG A 314 12.05 3.12 2.96
CA ARG A 314 11.40 4.22 3.69
C ARG A 314 10.01 3.82 4.20
N ASP A 315 9.11 3.43 3.30
CA ASP A 315 7.74 3.01 3.63
C ASP A 315 7.72 1.82 4.59
N THR A 316 8.65 0.88 4.43
CA THR A 316 8.78 -0.27 5.33
C THR A 316 9.10 0.18 6.75
N MET A 317 10.10 1.06 6.94
CA MET A 317 10.53 1.47 8.28
C MET A 317 9.53 2.41 8.95
N ILE A 318 8.86 3.26 8.20
CA ILE A 318 7.72 4.05 8.70
C ILE A 318 6.55 3.13 9.07
N GLY A 319 6.24 2.16 8.21
CA GLY A 319 5.08 1.29 8.37
C GLY A 319 5.25 0.18 9.41
N LEU A 320 6.48 -0.27 9.71
CA LEU A 320 6.74 -1.43 10.56
C LEU A 320 6.03 -1.39 11.92
N PRO A 321 6.06 -0.27 12.68
CA PRO A 321 5.39 -0.21 13.97
C PRO A 321 3.87 -0.47 13.86
N GLY A 322 3.21 0.14 12.88
CA GLY A 322 1.77 -0.03 12.67
C GLY A 322 1.39 -1.38 12.07
N LEU A 323 2.15 -1.85 11.05
CA LEU A 323 1.84 -3.09 10.35
C LEU A 323 2.10 -4.31 11.23
N ALA A 324 3.19 -4.32 12.00
CA ALA A 324 3.62 -5.51 12.73
C ALA A 324 3.52 -5.37 14.25
N LEU A 325 3.96 -4.27 14.85
CA LEU A 325 3.98 -4.14 16.32
C LEU A 325 2.58 -3.91 16.90
N ALA A 326 1.81 -2.98 16.33
CA ALA A 326 0.44 -2.69 16.75
C ALA A 326 -0.54 -3.84 16.49
N THR A 327 -0.12 -4.85 15.71
CA THR A 327 -0.86 -6.09 15.46
C THR A 327 -0.24 -7.31 16.15
N ALA A 328 0.71 -7.10 17.07
CA ALA A 328 1.42 -8.14 17.83
C ALA A 328 2.16 -9.20 17.00
N ARG A 329 2.51 -8.87 15.75
CA ARG A 329 3.27 -9.73 14.83
C ARG A 329 4.77 -9.50 14.98
N TYR A 330 5.30 -9.66 16.19
CA TYR A 330 6.69 -9.35 16.54
C TYR A 330 7.73 -10.17 15.75
N ALA A 331 7.42 -11.44 15.45
CA ALA A 331 8.29 -12.27 14.63
C ALA A 331 8.43 -11.75 13.19
N VAL A 332 7.35 -11.17 12.64
CA VAL A 332 7.39 -10.53 11.32
C VAL A 332 8.23 -9.26 11.37
N ALA A 333 8.05 -8.42 12.41
CA ALA A 333 8.87 -7.22 12.61
C ALA A 333 10.36 -7.57 12.70
N ALA A 334 10.72 -8.57 13.50
CA ALA A 334 12.09 -9.05 13.65
C ALA A 334 12.68 -9.55 12.31
N SER A 335 11.89 -10.28 11.53
CA SER A 335 12.30 -10.77 10.21
C SER A 335 12.58 -9.60 9.24
N ILE A 336 11.70 -8.60 9.18
CA ILE A 336 11.89 -7.41 8.34
C ILE A 336 13.17 -6.66 8.74
N LEU A 337 13.37 -6.41 10.04
CA LEU A 337 14.55 -5.69 10.54
C LEU A 337 15.86 -6.41 10.19
N ARG A 338 15.90 -7.74 10.34
CA ARG A 338 17.04 -8.58 9.93
C ARG A 338 17.25 -8.55 8.42
N THR A 339 16.18 -8.67 7.64
CA THR A 339 16.25 -8.64 6.16
C THR A 339 16.88 -7.34 5.68
N PHE A 340 16.43 -6.19 6.18
CA PHE A 340 16.97 -4.89 5.75
C PHE A 340 18.39 -4.62 6.25
N ALA A 341 18.79 -5.12 7.42
CA ALA A 341 20.17 -5.01 7.92
C ALA A 341 21.19 -5.59 6.94
N GLN A 342 20.84 -6.67 6.21
CA GLN A 342 21.71 -7.32 5.23
C GLN A 342 21.95 -6.49 3.96
N PHE A 343 21.10 -5.48 3.71
CA PHE A 343 21.21 -4.60 2.55
C PHE A 343 21.84 -3.24 2.91
N VAL A 344 22.40 -3.09 4.10
CA VAL A 344 23.07 -1.84 4.48
C VAL A 344 24.37 -1.72 3.71
N ASP A 345 24.54 -0.58 3.04
CA ASP A 345 25.77 -0.30 2.29
C ASP A 345 26.16 1.17 2.43
N GLN A 346 27.42 1.41 2.80
CA GLN A 346 27.96 2.75 3.13
C GLN A 346 27.09 3.52 4.14
N GLY A 347 26.54 2.81 5.13
CA GLY A 347 25.68 3.37 6.17
C GLY A 347 24.27 3.74 5.69
N MET A 348 23.85 3.28 4.52
CA MET A 348 22.54 3.58 3.95
C MET A 348 21.69 2.32 3.79
N LEU A 349 20.41 2.42 4.11
CA LEU A 349 19.42 1.45 3.63
C LEU A 349 19.00 1.77 2.18
N PRO A 350 18.61 0.74 1.41
CA PRO A 350 18.04 0.98 0.09
C PRO A 350 16.68 1.67 0.21
N ASN A 351 16.42 2.61 -0.70
CA ASN A 351 15.13 3.24 -0.90
C ASN A 351 14.15 2.28 -1.59
N ARG A 352 14.59 1.63 -2.68
CA ARG A 352 13.75 0.80 -3.55
C ARG A 352 14.47 -0.48 -3.94
N PHE A 353 13.74 -1.59 -3.95
CA PHE A 353 14.17 -2.82 -4.63
C PHE A 353 13.52 -2.89 -6.03
N PRO A 354 14.31 -2.89 -7.11
CA PRO A 354 13.75 -2.92 -8.48
C PRO A 354 13.03 -4.24 -8.81
N ASP A 355 11.95 -4.14 -9.59
CA ASP A 355 11.04 -5.26 -9.94
C ASP A 355 11.71 -6.47 -10.63
N ALA A 356 12.91 -6.30 -11.20
CA ALA A 356 13.62 -7.30 -12.00
C ALA A 356 14.87 -7.90 -11.31
N GLY A 357 15.00 -7.77 -9.99
CA GLY A 357 16.12 -8.36 -9.23
C GLY A 357 17.46 -7.64 -9.39
N GLU A 358 17.42 -6.37 -9.79
CA GLU A 358 18.61 -5.50 -9.93
C GLU A 358 19.14 -5.04 -8.56
N THR A 359 20.31 -4.37 -8.57
CA THR A 359 20.93 -3.77 -7.39
C THR A 359 19.96 -2.79 -6.71
N PRO A 360 19.78 -2.88 -5.38
CA PRO A 360 18.95 -1.92 -4.64
C PRO A 360 19.40 -0.46 -4.86
N GLU A 361 18.43 0.46 -4.91
CA GLU A 361 18.69 1.88 -5.12
C GLU A 361 18.83 2.60 -3.77
N TYR A 362 19.93 3.33 -3.56
CA TYR A 362 20.24 3.99 -2.27
C TYR A 362 19.99 5.51 -2.29
N ASN A 363 19.07 6.00 -3.13
CA ASN A 363 18.74 7.42 -3.28
C ASN A 363 17.79 7.95 -2.19
N THR A 364 18.14 7.74 -0.92
CA THR A 364 17.33 8.15 0.24
C THR A 364 18.22 8.68 1.36
N VAL A 365 17.82 9.79 1.99
CA VAL A 365 18.48 10.30 3.21
C VAL A 365 17.73 9.89 4.49
N ASP A 366 16.45 9.56 4.39
CA ASP A 366 15.55 9.30 5.52
C ASP A 366 15.37 7.82 5.87
N ALA A 367 15.45 6.88 4.91
CA ALA A 367 15.15 5.47 5.16
C ALA A 367 16.01 4.88 6.29
N THR A 368 17.32 5.16 6.28
CA THR A 368 18.24 4.74 7.35
C THR A 368 17.84 5.31 8.69
N LEU A 369 17.44 6.58 8.75
CA LEU A 369 17.10 7.22 10.02
C LEU A 369 15.79 6.67 10.59
N TRP A 370 14.83 6.32 9.74
CA TRP A 370 13.62 5.60 10.14
C TRP A 370 13.92 4.19 10.65
N TYR A 371 14.98 3.53 10.19
CA TYR A 371 15.40 2.23 10.72
C TYR A 371 15.76 2.28 12.21
N PHE A 372 16.43 3.34 12.65
CA PHE A 372 16.71 3.54 14.09
C PHE A 372 15.42 3.65 14.90
N GLU A 373 14.41 4.34 14.36
CA GLU A 373 13.10 4.46 15.03
C GLU A 373 12.33 3.14 15.01
N ALA A 374 12.36 2.39 13.91
CA ALA A 374 11.76 1.06 13.81
C ALA A 374 12.40 0.07 14.79
N MET A 375 13.74 0.06 14.91
CA MET A 375 14.47 -0.71 15.92
C MET A 375 14.09 -0.30 17.34
N ARG A 376 13.97 1.01 17.60
CA ARG A 376 13.57 1.51 18.93
C ARG A 376 12.16 1.09 19.29
N ALA A 377 11.22 1.24 18.36
CA ALA A 377 9.83 0.80 18.55
C ALA A 377 9.76 -0.71 18.79
N TYR A 378 10.53 -1.50 18.05
CA TYR A 378 10.63 -2.95 18.23
C TYR A 378 11.13 -3.32 19.63
N VAL A 379 12.30 -2.81 20.04
CA VAL A 379 12.86 -3.11 21.37
C VAL A 379 11.95 -2.62 22.50
N ALA A 380 11.27 -1.48 22.31
CA ALA A 380 10.29 -1.00 23.28
C ALA A 380 9.09 -1.94 23.42
N ALA A 381 8.64 -2.56 22.34
CA ALA A 381 7.50 -3.48 22.33
C ALA A 381 7.85 -4.90 22.80
N THR A 382 9.07 -5.39 22.55
CA THR A 382 9.44 -6.80 22.77
C THR A 382 10.43 -7.02 23.91
N GLY A 383 11.27 -6.03 24.22
CA GLY A 383 12.43 -6.21 25.10
C GLY A 383 13.49 -7.17 24.55
N ASP A 384 13.47 -7.47 23.24
CA ASP A 384 14.42 -8.41 22.61
C ASP A 384 15.82 -7.79 22.49
N GLU A 385 16.62 -8.01 23.54
CA GLU A 385 18.02 -7.55 23.61
C GLU A 385 18.97 -8.39 22.73
N ASP A 386 18.60 -9.63 22.39
CA ASP A 386 19.41 -10.49 21.53
C ASP A 386 19.42 -9.93 20.11
N LEU A 387 18.25 -9.63 19.54
CA LEU A 387 18.16 -9.00 18.22
C LEU A 387 18.79 -7.60 18.22
N LEU A 388 18.62 -6.85 19.31
CA LEU A 388 19.29 -5.56 19.45
C LEU A 388 20.81 -5.74 19.39
N GLY A 389 21.36 -6.68 20.14
CA GLY A 389 22.80 -7.00 20.15
C GLY A 389 23.32 -7.38 18.77
N ASP A 390 22.56 -8.19 18.02
CA ASP A 390 22.92 -8.61 16.66
C ASP A 390 22.96 -7.44 15.66
N ILE A 391 22.00 -6.51 15.75
CA ILE A 391 21.87 -5.39 14.81
C ILE A 391 22.68 -4.16 15.25
N PHE A 392 23.00 -4.02 16.54
CA PHE A 392 23.67 -2.83 17.07
C PHE A 392 24.98 -2.46 16.35
N PRO A 393 25.88 -3.39 15.98
CA PRO A 393 27.07 -3.05 15.19
C PRO A 393 26.75 -2.33 13.86
N VAL A 394 25.66 -2.72 13.19
CA VAL A 394 25.20 -2.08 11.95
C VAL A 394 24.74 -0.65 12.22
N LEU A 395 24.02 -0.43 13.33
CA LEU A 395 23.61 0.92 13.75
C LEU A 395 24.82 1.83 14.04
N GLN A 396 25.85 1.30 14.70
CA GLN A 396 27.09 2.04 14.94
C GLN A 396 27.79 2.40 13.64
N GLU A 397 27.85 1.48 12.69
CA GLU A 397 28.44 1.72 11.37
C GLU A 397 27.69 2.81 10.60
N MET A 398 26.35 2.79 10.63
CA MET A 398 25.52 3.84 10.04
C MET A 398 25.85 5.22 10.61
N ILE A 399 25.95 5.37 11.94
CA ILE A 399 26.34 6.64 12.57
C ILE A 399 27.74 7.07 12.09
N ALA A 400 28.72 6.17 12.08
CA ALA A 400 30.08 6.47 11.64
C ALA A 400 30.14 6.95 10.18
N TRP A 401 29.38 6.30 9.30
CA TRP A 401 29.23 6.69 7.89
C TRP A 401 28.59 8.08 7.74
N HIS A 402 27.56 8.41 8.51
CA HIS A 402 26.98 9.76 8.47
C HIS A 402 27.93 10.84 9.00
N GLN A 403 28.82 10.51 9.95
CA GLN A 403 29.87 11.43 10.39
C GLN A 403 30.93 11.67 9.30
N LYS A 404 31.37 10.60 8.62
CA LYS A 404 32.41 10.64 7.56
C LYS A 404 31.88 11.22 6.24
N GLY A 405 30.63 10.93 5.93
CA GLY A 405 29.97 11.18 4.66
C GLY A 405 29.68 9.90 3.88
N THR A 406 28.47 9.82 3.33
CA THR A 406 27.96 8.72 2.50
C THR A 406 27.77 9.19 1.05
N ARG A 407 26.82 8.59 0.31
CA ARG A 407 26.43 9.03 -1.04
C ARG A 407 25.73 10.38 -1.00
N TYR A 408 25.64 11.05 -2.16
CA TYR A 408 24.86 12.28 -2.35
C TYR A 408 25.18 13.42 -1.38
N SER A 409 26.45 13.49 -0.95
CA SER A 409 26.94 14.44 0.06
C SER A 409 26.21 14.39 1.40
N ILE A 410 25.56 13.26 1.74
CA ILE A 410 24.93 13.06 3.03
C ILE A 410 26.03 12.96 4.09
N ARG A 411 26.15 13.98 4.93
CA ARG A 411 27.17 14.04 5.99
C ARG A 411 26.81 15.00 7.10
N MET A 412 27.31 14.70 8.30
CA MET A 412 27.24 15.63 9.42
C MET A 412 28.18 16.82 9.20
N ASP A 413 27.65 18.01 9.35
CA ASP A 413 28.42 19.24 9.39
C ASP A 413 29.12 19.40 10.74
N ALA A 414 30.44 19.56 10.71
CA ALA A 414 31.31 19.73 11.86
C ALA A 414 30.94 20.95 12.73
N ALA A 415 30.39 22.01 12.12
CA ALA A 415 30.13 23.28 12.79
C ALA A 415 28.90 23.24 13.71
N ASP A 416 27.84 22.53 13.32
CA ASP A 416 26.56 22.53 14.03
C ASP A 416 26.03 21.13 14.38
N GLY A 417 26.63 20.06 13.85
CA GLY A 417 26.20 18.69 14.11
C GLY A 417 24.93 18.27 13.37
N LEU A 418 24.49 19.06 12.39
CA LEU A 418 23.34 18.76 11.54
C LEU A 418 23.78 17.96 10.30
N LEU A 419 22.91 17.09 9.78
CA LEU A 419 23.10 16.43 8.50
C LEU A 419 22.74 17.37 7.35
N TYR A 420 23.71 17.58 6.47
CA TYR A 420 23.50 18.12 5.14
C TYR A 420 23.29 16.96 4.16
N ALA A 421 22.41 17.14 3.17
CA ALA A 421 22.24 16.22 2.06
C ALA A 421 21.90 16.98 0.77
N GLY A 422 22.38 16.47 -0.36
CA GLY A 422 21.92 16.90 -1.67
C GLY A 422 22.99 16.90 -2.75
N GLU A 423 22.52 16.65 -3.97
CA GLU A 423 23.29 16.65 -5.21
C GLU A 423 22.40 17.20 -6.32
N THR A 424 23.00 17.87 -7.30
CA THR A 424 22.25 18.45 -8.42
C THR A 424 21.43 17.40 -9.15
N GLY A 425 20.12 17.63 -9.25
CA GLY A 425 19.21 16.74 -9.97
C GLY A 425 18.81 15.47 -9.21
N VAL A 426 19.14 15.35 -7.93
CA VAL A 426 18.79 14.20 -7.09
C VAL A 426 17.77 14.61 -6.02
N GLN A 427 16.78 13.75 -5.83
CA GLN A 427 15.75 13.85 -4.82
C GLN A 427 15.96 12.76 -3.77
N LEU A 428 16.12 13.14 -2.49
CA LEU A 428 16.58 12.23 -1.43
C LEU A 428 15.59 12.06 -0.28
N THR A 429 14.73 13.04 -0.04
CA THR A 429 13.73 13.02 1.04
C THR A 429 12.44 12.35 0.56
N TRP A 430 11.52 12.02 1.46
CA TRP A 430 10.19 11.50 1.09
C TRP A 430 9.39 12.38 0.12
N MET A 431 9.72 13.67 0.02
CA MET A 431 9.21 14.55 -1.03
C MET A 431 10.01 14.40 -2.34
N ASP A 432 9.93 13.23 -2.99
CA ASP A 432 10.82 12.78 -4.09
C ASP A 432 10.20 12.76 -5.50
N ALA A 433 9.21 13.62 -5.77
CA ALA A 433 8.70 13.77 -7.14
C ALA A 433 9.75 14.35 -8.10
N LYS A 434 9.95 13.67 -9.24
CA LYS A 434 10.86 14.10 -10.33
C LYS A 434 10.27 13.78 -11.70
N VAL A 435 10.33 14.76 -12.63
CA VAL A 435 9.87 14.62 -14.02
C VAL A 435 11.01 14.94 -14.98
N GLY A 436 11.58 13.93 -15.63
CA GLY A 436 12.82 14.12 -16.40
C GLY A 436 13.91 14.67 -15.49
N ASP A 437 14.47 15.84 -15.81
CA ASP A 437 15.48 16.51 -14.98
C ASP A 437 14.90 17.45 -13.90
N TRP A 438 13.58 17.66 -13.90
CA TRP A 438 12.93 18.56 -12.96
C TRP A 438 12.64 17.85 -11.63
N VAL A 439 13.44 18.16 -10.60
CA VAL A 439 13.10 17.85 -9.20
C VAL A 439 12.04 18.85 -8.74
N VAL A 440 10.85 18.36 -8.42
CA VAL A 440 9.67 19.22 -8.15
C VAL A 440 9.82 19.95 -6.82
N THR A 441 10.26 19.22 -5.79
CA THR A 441 10.48 19.71 -4.43
C THR A 441 11.95 19.51 -4.04
N PRO A 442 12.87 20.35 -4.53
CA PRO A 442 14.28 20.23 -4.17
C PRO A 442 14.48 20.59 -2.71
N ARG A 443 15.05 19.67 -1.93
CA ARG A 443 15.30 19.84 -0.49
C ARG A 443 16.77 19.63 -0.14
N THR A 444 17.64 20.08 -1.04
CA THR A 444 19.09 20.15 -0.85
C THR A 444 19.42 21.12 0.27
N GLY A 445 20.24 20.69 1.22
CA GLY A 445 20.55 21.45 2.42
C GLY A 445 20.40 20.59 3.67
N LYS A 446 20.03 21.23 4.77
CA LYS A 446 19.70 20.59 6.04
C LYS A 446 18.18 20.58 6.19
N ALA A 447 17.53 19.51 5.75
CA ALA A 447 16.08 19.35 5.89
C ALA A 447 15.69 19.11 7.37
N VAL A 448 14.59 19.73 7.80
CA VAL A 448 14.17 19.76 9.22
C VAL A 448 13.90 18.37 9.79
N GLU A 449 13.21 17.52 9.05
CA GLU A 449 12.81 16.21 9.51
C GLU A 449 13.96 15.20 9.49
N ILE A 450 14.89 15.35 8.54
CA ILE A 450 16.13 14.57 8.52
C ILE A 450 16.95 14.84 9.77
N ASN A 451 17.02 16.10 10.19
CA ASN A 451 17.77 16.49 11.37
C ASN A 451 17.06 16.14 12.68
N ALA A 452 15.72 16.11 12.68
CA ALA A 452 14.94 15.58 13.79
C ALA A 452 15.16 14.07 13.95
N LEU A 453 15.11 13.33 12.84
CA LEU A 453 15.38 11.91 12.78
C LEU A 453 16.84 11.58 13.17
N TRP A 454 17.80 12.40 12.74
CA TRP A 454 19.21 12.26 13.12
C TRP A 454 19.42 12.44 14.62
N TYR A 455 18.84 13.51 15.20
CA TYR A 455 18.87 13.70 16.64
C TYR A 455 18.26 12.49 17.37
N ASN A 456 17.09 12.01 16.92
CA ASN A 456 16.43 10.83 17.48
C ASN A 456 17.30 9.57 17.34
N ALA A 457 17.95 9.35 16.19
CA ALA A 457 18.84 8.22 15.95
C ALA A 457 20.04 8.21 16.91
N LEU A 458 20.68 9.35 17.13
CA LEU A 458 21.80 9.49 18.07
C LEU A 458 21.37 9.18 19.52
N ARG A 459 20.19 9.67 19.93
CA ARG A 459 19.62 9.40 21.26
C ARG A 459 19.26 7.91 21.42
N ASN A 460 18.58 7.33 20.43
CA ASN A 460 18.24 5.90 20.41
C ASN A 460 19.51 5.04 20.50
N THR A 461 20.56 5.38 19.74
CA THR A 461 21.84 4.65 19.77
C THR A 461 22.51 4.74 21.14
N ALA A 462 22.48 5.90 21.79
CA ALA A 462 22.97 6.06 23.17
C ALA A 462 22.17 5.19 24.15
N ASP A 463 20.85 5.14 24.01
CA ASP A 463 19.97 4.35 24.86
C ASP A 463 20.18 2.84 24.66
N PHE A 464 20.35 2.39 23.41
CA PHE A 464 20.73 1.01 23.09
C PHE A 464 22.09 0.63 23.65
N ALA A 465 23.10 1.51 23.49
CA ALA A 465 24.43 1.28 24.04
C ALA A 465 24.36 1.09 25.57
N ARG A 466 23.57 1.91 26.28
CA ARG A 466 23.38 1.74 27.72
C ARG A 466 22.72 0.42 28.08
N ARG A 467 21.67 0.01 27.35
CA ARG A 467 21.00 -1.29 27.55
C ARG A 467 21.97 -2.46 27.38
N LEU A 468 22.82 -2.41 26.35
CA LEU A 468 23.82 -3.43 26.06
C LEU A 468 25.10 -3.34 26.94
N GLY A 469 25.19 -2.35 27.84
CA GLY A 469 26.40 -2.12 28.65
C GLY A 469 27.62 -1.64 27.86
N LEU A 470 27.40 -1.03 26.69
CA LEU A 470 28.44 -0.51 25.78
C LEU A 470 28.68 1.00 25.97
N PRO A 471 29.82 1.54 25.51
CA PRO A 471 30.09 2.98 25.55
C PRO A 471 29.02 3.80 24.80
N HIS A 472 28.52 4.86 25.44
CA HIS A 472 27.42 5.69 24.91
C HIS A 472 27.75 7.19 24.85
N GLN A 473 28.84 7.62 25.46
CA GLN A 473 29.17 9.03 25.70
C GLN A 473 29.43 9.80 24.39
N GLU A 474 29.96 9.13 23.37
CA GLU A 474 30.14 9.72 22.03
C GLU A 474 28.78 10.12 21.43
N TYR A 475 27.81 9.21 21.45
CA TYR A 475 26.47 9.45 20.91
C TYR A 475 25.72 10.55 21.69
N ASP A 476 25.87 10.59 23.01
CA ASP A 476 25.34 11.70 23.83
C ASP A 476 25.94 13.05 23.45
N THR A 477 27.26 13.08 23.21
CA THR A 477 27.98 14.30 22.82
C THR A 477 27.53 14.78 21.44
N LEU A 478 27.41 13.87 20.47
CA LEU A 478 26.89 14.16 19.14
C LEU A 478 25.45 14.69 19.23
N ALA A 479 24.58 14.02 19.97
CA ALA A 479 23.19 14.44 20.14
C ALA A 479 23.10 15.84 20.78
N GLY A 480 23.96 16.14 21.76
CA GLY A 480 24.06 17.46 22.37
C GLY A 480 24.43 18.55 21.36
N ARG A 481 25.40 18.27 20.48
CA ARG A 481 25.79 19.20 19.41
C ARG A 481 24.67 19.38 18.39
N THR A 482 24.09 18.29 17.90
CA THR A 482 22.95 18.31 16.96
C THR A 482 21.78 19.09 17.55
N ARG A 483 21.45 18.93 18.83
CA ARG A 483 20.39 19.72 19.48
C ARG A 483 20.69 21.23 19.49
N ALA A 484 21.94 21.60 19.78
CA ALA A 484 22.35 23.00 19.74
C ALA A 484 22.27 23.57 18.32
N GLY A 485 22.71 22.80 17.30
CA GLY A 485 22.57 23.16 15.90
C GLY A 485 21.11 23.26 15.46
N PHE A 486 20.24 22.37 15.97
CA PHE A 486 18.82 22.33 15.59
C PHE A 486 18.07 23.61 15.95
N ALA A 487 18.54 24.36 16.95
CA ALA A 487 17.97 25.67 17.30
C ALA A 487 17.94 26.66 16.11
N ARG A 488 18.82 26.47 15.10
CA ARG A 488 18.82 27.25 13.85
C ARG A 488 17.52 27.10 13.04
N PHE A 489 16.81 25.97 13.16
CA PHE A 489 15.58 25.75 12.43
C PHE A 489 14.43 26.65 12.90
N TRP A 490 14.50 27.25 14.10
CA TRP A 490 13.39 28.03 14.61
C TRP A 490 13.19 29.36 13.85
N TYR A 491 12.10 29.45 13.08
CA TYR A 491 11.69 30.66 12.38
C TYR A 491 10.75 31.49 13.27
N ALA A 492 11.35 32.35 14.09
CA ALA A 492 10.62 33.11 15.11
C ALA A 492 9.47 33.98 14.59
N ARG A 493 9.58 34.53 13.36
CA ARG A 493 8.52 35.34 12.75
C ARG A 493 7.28 34.53 12.39
N GLY A 494 7.46 33.25 12.01
CA GLY A 494 6.37 32.33 11.72
C GLY A 494 5.85 31.59 12.96
N GLY A 495 6.68 31.44 13.98
CA GLY A 495 6.36 30.61 15.16
C GLY A 495 6.42 29.11 14.86
N TYR A 496 7.26 28.71 13.90
CA TYR A 496 7.42 27.35 13.40
C TYR A 496 8.84 27.14 12.86
N CYS A 497 9.17 25.95 12.34
CA CYS A 497 10.52 25.67 11.81
C CYS A 497 10.68 26.00 10.32
N TYR A 498 11.84 26.52 9.92
CA TYR A 498 12.30 26.46 8.51
C TYR A 498 12.23 25.01 8.01
N ASP A 499 11.81 24.80 6.76
CA ASP A 499 11.74 23.45 6.18
C ASP A 499 13.13 22.91 5.82
N VAL A 500 14.00 23.79 5.32
CA VAL A 500 15.38 23.49 4.94
C VAL A 500 16.28 24.66 5.34
N LEU A 501 17.44 24.37 5.95
CA LEU A 501 18.49 25.36 6.17
C LEU A 501 19.63 25.17 5.16
N ASP A 502 20.41 26.23 4.94
CA ASP A 502 21.62 26.19 4.11
C ASP A 502 21.37 25.62 2.69
N GLY A 503 20.16 25.84 2.15
CA GLY A 503 19.81 25.44 0.80
C GLY A 503 20.45 26.36 -0.25
N PRO A 504 20.38 26.02 -1.55
CA PRO A 504 20.96 26.84 -2.62
C PRO A 504 20.45 28.30 -2.65
N GLY A 505 19.23 28.53 -2.16
CA GLY A 505 18.61 29.86 -2.04
C GLY A 505 18.66 30.46 -0.63
N GLY A 506 19.36 29.84 0.33
CA GLY A 506 19.31 30.17 1.75
C GLY A 506 18.30 29.29 2.53
N ASP A 507 17.87 29.79 3.68
CA ASP A 507 16.92 29.10 4.56
C ASP A 507 15.49 29.21 4.01
N ASP A 508 14.78 28.08 3.90
CA ASP A 508 13.43 27.98 3.33
C ASP A 508 12.34 28.08 4.41
N PRO A 509 11.56 29.18 4.48
CA PRO A 509 10.50 29.37 5.46
C PRO A 509 9.16 28.72 5.07
N ALA A 510 9.10 27.93 3.99
CA ALA A 510 7.87 27.29 3.55
C ALA A 510 7.23 26.47 4.68
N LEU A 511 5.94 26.69 4.92
CA LEU A 511 5.21 25.97 5.96
C LEU A 511 4.83 24.57 5.44
N ARG A 512 5.60 23.58 5.88
CA ARG A 512 5.42 22.16 5.54
C ARG A 512 5.21 21.30 6.81
N PRO A 513 4.62 20.10 6.67
CA PRO A 513 4.35 19.22 7.82
C PRO A 513 5.60 18.52 8.36
N ASN A 514 6.73 18.57 7.67
CA ASN A 514 8.00 17.89 8.01
C ASN A 514 8.48 18.17 9.45
N GLN A 515 8.29 19.41 9.91
CA GLN A 515 8.63 19.84 11.28
C GLN A 515 7.88 19.08 12.37
N LEU A 516 6.74 18.43 12.08
CA LEU A 516 6.03 17.60 13.05
C LEU A 516 6.91 16.47 13.57
N PHE A 517 7.89 15.98 12.80
CA PHE A 517 8.74 14.88 13.26
C PHE A 517 9.65 15.31 14.40
N ALA A 518 10.03 16.59 14.45
CA ALA A 518 10.74 17.17 15.58
C ALA A 518 9.91 17.17 16.88
N VAL A 519 8.59 16.99 16.78
CA VAL A 519 7.67 16.92 17.93
C VAL A 519 7.17 15.49 18.17
N SER A 520 6.93 14.70 17.14
CA SER A 520 6.31 13.37 17.27
C SER A 520 7.30 12.27 17.66
N LEU A 521 8.57 12.38 17.26
CA LEU A 521 9.60 11.38 17.57
C LEU A 521 9.87 11.30 19.07
N PRO A 522 10.24 10.14 19.63
CA PRO A 522 10.49 9.96 21.07
C PRO A 522 11.41 11.01 21.69
N HIS A 523 12.48 11.39 20.97
CA HIS A 523 13.38 12.45 21.39
C HIS A 523 13.18 13.72 20.55
N SER A 524 12.69 14.80 21.19
CA SER A 524 12.51 16.09 20.55
C SER A 524 13.69 17.04 20.81
N PRO A 525 14.24 17.70 19.79
CA PRO A 525 15.23 18.76 19.98
C PRO A 525 14.60 20.09 20.40
N LEU A 526 13.29 20.27 20.22
CA LEU A 526 12.54 21.50 20.48
C LEU A 526 12.12 21.61 21.95
N ASP A 527 12.02 22.84 22.46
CA ASP A 527 11.41 23.09 23.77
C ASP A 527 9.88 22.98 23.72
N PRO A 528 9.18 22.86 24.87
CA PRO A 528 7.72 22.70 24.89
C PRO A 528 6.93 23.84 24.23
N VAL A 529 7.42 25.07 24.25
CA VAL A 529 6.76 26.22 23.61
C VAL A 529 6.86 26.10 22.10
N GLN A 530 8.06 25.75 21.60
CA GLN A 530 8.29 25.50 20.19
C GLN A 530 7.48 24.30 19.68
N GLN A 531 7.46 23.19 20.45
CA GLN A 531 6.64 22.01 20.12
C GLN A 531 5.17 22.37 19.94
N ARG A 532 4.60 23.17 20.85
CA ARG A 532 3.23 23.65 20.74
C ARG A 532 3.03 24.55 19.52
N GLY A 533 3.94 25.48 19.26
CA GLY A 533 3.88 26.36 18.09
C GLY A 533 3.82 25.58 16.77
N VAL A 534 4.65 24.54 16.65
CA VAL A 534 4.67 23.62 15.49
C VAL A 534 3.32 22.92 15.33
N VAL A 535 2.79 22.30 16.38
CA VAL A 535 1.50 21.58 16.32
C VAL A 535 0.36 22.52 15.94
N ASP A 536 0.31 23.71 16.55
CA ASP A 536 -0.77 24.67 16.34
C ASP A 536 -0.79 25.20 14.90
N VAL A 537 0.38 25.50 14.33
CA VAL A 537 0.45 26.01 12.96
C VAL A 537 0.10 24.90 11.95
N CYS A 538 0.58 23.67 12.17
CA CYS A 538 0.25 22.54 11.29
C CYS A 538 -1.24 22.20 11.38
N ALA A 539 -1.82 22.19 12.58
CA ALA A 539 -3.26 21.98 12.78
C ALA A 539 -4.10 23.04 12.05
N ARG A 540 -3.68 24.31 12.12
CA ARG A 540 -4.44 25.43 11.54
C ARG A 540 -4.37 25.48 10.00
N HIS A 541 -3.22 25.18 9.42
CA HIS A 541 -2.96 25.45 8.00
C HIS A 541 -2.88 24.19 7.13
N LEU A 542 -2.47 23.05 7.70
CA LEU A 542 -2.13 21.85 6.94
C LEU A 542 -3.08 20.67 7.19
N LEU A 543 -3.67 20.55 8.37
CA LEU A 543 -4.58 19.45 8.71
C LEU A 543 -5.84 19.48 7.84
N THR A 544 -6.23 18.30 7.36
CA THR A 544 -7.46 18.05 6.62
C THR A 544 -8.15 16.79 7.17
N SER A 545 -9.27 16.38 6.57
CA SER A 545 -9.98 15.16 6.98
C SER A 545 -9.14 13.89 6.91
N TYR A 546 -8.21 13.80 5.94
CA TYR A 546 -7.52 12.55 5.62
C TYR A 546 -6.00 12.67 5.68
N GLY A 547 -5.48 13.54 6.55
CA GLY A 547 -4.05 13.76 6.73
C GLY A 547 -3.66 15.22 6.59
N LEU A 548 -2.41 15.48 6.22
CA LEU A 548 -1.87 16.85 6.13
C LEU A 548 -1.48 17.21 4.70
N ARG A 549 -1.78 18.46 4.32
CA ARG A 549 -1.23 19.08 3.11
C ARG A 549 0.29 19.11 3.19
N SER A 550 0.94 18.77 2.09
CA SER A 550 2.40 18.82 1.94
C SER A 550 2.97 20.25 1.90
N LEU A 551 2.13 21.26 1.62
CA LEU A 551 2.46 22.67 1.60
C LEU A 551 1.24 23.51 2.02
N ALA A 552 1.46 24.63 2.70
CA ALA A 552 0.39 25.55 3.09
C ALA A 552 -0.34 26.16 1.88
N ALA A 553 -1.65 26.35 1.99
CA ALA A 553 -2.50 26.78 0.88
C ALA A 553 -2.33 28.26 0.47
N ASP A 554 -1.67 29.06 1.31
CA ASP A 554 -1.31 30.45 1.04
C ASP A 554 0.06 30.60 0.36
N ASP A 555 0.80 29.51 0.20
CA ASP A 555 2.07 29.50 -0.53
C ASP A 555 1.82 29.62 -2.06
N PRO A 556 2.55 30.49 -2.79
CA PRO A 556 2.40 30.63 -4.24
C PRO A 556 2.62 29.36 -5.05
N ALA A 557 3.37 28.38 -4.52
CA ALA A 557 3.62 27.09 -5.17
C ALA A 557 2.52 26.05 -4.88
N TYR A 558 1.49 26.40 -4.11
CA TYR A 558 0.41 25.48 -3.73
C TYR A 558 -0.40 24.99 -4.95
N ILE A 559 -0.59 23.68 -5.02
CA ILE A 559 -1.42 22.96 -5.98
C ILE A 559 -2.31 21.99 -5.20
N GLY A 560 -3.58 22.39 -4.99
CA GLY A 560 -4.55 21.63 -4.20
C GLY A 560 -5.23 20.47 -4.94
N HIS A 561 -4.96 20.25 -6.22
CA HIS A 561 -5.56 19.16 -6.99
C HIS A 561 -4.49 18.26 -7.63
N TYR A 562 -4.53 16.97 -7.31
CA TYR A 562 -3.66 15.95 -7.90
C TYR A 562 -4.39 15.26 -9.06
N GLY A 563 -4.12 15.71 -10.28
CA GLY A 563 -4.80 15.21 -11.48
C GLY A 563 -4.09 15.53 -12.78
N GLY A 564 -4.61 14.98 -13.88
CA GLY A 564 -4.06 15.16 -15.23
C GLY A 564 -2.93 14.20 -15.57
N GLY A 565 -2.10 14.59 -16.55
CA GLY A 565 -0.97 13.80 -17.05
C GLY A 565 0.21 13.69 -16.06
N PRO A 566 1.24 12.88 -16.36
CA PRO A 566 2.37 12.64 -15.46
C PRO A 566 3.00 13.92 -14.89
N ARG A 567 3.34 14.89 -15.76
CA ARG A 567 3.97 16.15 -15.32
C ARG A 567 3.12 16.98 -14.36
N GLN A 568 1.79 17.00 -14.53
CA GLN A 568 0.88 17.77 -13.68
C GLN A 568 0.75 17.12 -12.31
N ARG A 569 0.58 15.80 -12.29
CA ARG A 569 0.49 15.02 -11.06
C ARG A 569 1.77 15.11 -10.24
N ASP A 570 2.91 14.83 -10.86
CA ASP A 570 4.21 14.84 -10.16
C ASP A 570 4.53 16.27 -9.68
N GLY A 571 4.14 17.29 -10.44
CA GLY A 571 4.22 18.69 -10.04
C GLY A 571 3.40 19.04 -8.78
N ALA A 572 2.28 18.36 -8.55
CA ALA A 572 1.39 18.59 -7.40
C ALA A 572 1.69 17.69 -6.19
N TYR A 573 2.40 16.57 -6.40
CA TYR A 573 2.51 15.44 -5.47
C TYR A 573 2.99 15.81 -4.06
N HIS A 574 3.89 16.79 -3.96
CA HIS A 574 4.35 17.36 -2.67
C HIS A 574 4.19 18.88 -2.60
N GLN A 575 3.29 19.45 -3.38
CA GLN A 575 3.05 20.90 -3.45
C GLN A 575 1.64 21.27 -2.99
N GLY A 576 1.02 20.49 -2.11
CA GLY A 576 -0.32 20.79 -1.59
C GLY A 576 -1.23 19.57 -1.47
N THR A 577 -0.90 18.49 -2.18
CA THR A 577 -1.48 17.16 -2.00
C THR A 577 -1.44 16.74 -0.53
N VAL A 578 -2.53 16.15 -0.05
CA VAL A 578 -2.67 15.63 1.31
C VAL A 578 -2.13 14.23 1.39
N TRP A 579 -1.28 13.96 2.38
CA TRP A 579 -0.68 12.66 2.62
C TRP A 579 -1.30 11.99 3.84
N SER A 580 -1.79 10.76 3.67
CA SER A 580 -2.56 10.06 4.70
C SER A 580 -1.74 9.71 5.93
N TRP A 581 -0.54 9.18 5.73
CA TRP A 581 0.33 8.75 6.82
C TRP A 581 0.77 9.87 7.76
N LEU A 582 0.80 11.12 7.29
CA LEU A 582 1.17 12.27 8.13
C LEU A 582 0.18 12.50 9.29
N ILE A 583 -1.01 11.88 9.25
CA ILE A 583 -1.91 11.87 10.41
C ILE A 583 -1.24 11.26 11.64
N GLY A 584 -0.39 10.26 11.47
CA GLY A 584 0.28 9.58 12.58
C GLY A 584 1.23 10.49 13.35
N PRO A 585 2.24 11.11 12.70
CA PRO A 585 3.10 12.08 13.35
C PRO A 585 2.32 13.26 13.94
N PHE A 586 1.28 13.75 13.25
CA PHE A 586 0.44 14.83 13.78
C PHE A 586 -0.27 14.43 15.07
N VAL A 587 -0.93 13.27 15.10
CA VAL A 587 -1.65 12.79 16.28
C VAL A 587 -0.71 12.54 17.45
N SER A 588 0.45 11.92 17.22
CA SER A 588 1.47 11.72 18.27
C SER A 588 2.00 13.05 18.81
N ALA A 589 2.25 14.04 17.95
CA ALA A 589 2.68 15.38 18.36
C ALA A 589 1.58 16.12 19.14
N HIS A 590 0.33 16.02 18.69
CA HIS A 590 -0.82 16.60 19.37
C HIS A 590 -0.99 16.00 20.77
N LEU A 591 -0.98 14.67 20.88
CA LEU A 591 -1.09 13.97 22.16
C LEU A 591 0.01 14.37 23.13
N ARG A 592 1.27 14.48 22.66
CA ARG A 592 2.39 14.95 23.48
C ARG A 592 2.19 16.35 24.05
N VAL A 593 1.74 17.29 23.22
CA VAL A 593 1.65 18.71 23.60
C VAL A 593 0.40 19.00 24.44
N TYR A 594 -0.71 18.32 24.15
CA TYR A 594 -2.01 18.61 24.75
C TYR A 594 -2.43 17.61 25.83
N GLY A 595 -1.93 16.38 25.80
CA GLY A 595 -2.34 15.32 26.73
C GLY A 595 -3.84 15.00 26.65
N ASP A 596 -4.43 15.12 25.45
CA ASP A 596 -5.86 14.91 25.20
C ASP A 596 -6.09 13.72 24.23
N PRO A 597 -6.24 12.49 24.77
CA PRO A 597 -6.56 11.30 23.99
C PRO A 597 -7.89 11.40 23.23
N GLY A 598 -8.88 12.11 23.78
CA GLY A 598 -10.21 12.26 23.18
C GLY A 598 -10.16 13.09 21.90
N ALA A 599 -9.47 14.24 21.95
CA ALA A 599 -9.21 15.06 20.77
C ALA A 599 -8.35 14.32 19.75
N ALA A 600 -7.29 13.64 20.20
CA ALA A 600 -6.42 12.83 19.35
C ALA A 600 -7.21 11.76 18.57
N ARG A 601 -8.11 11.05 19.25
CA ARG A 601 -9.00 10.04 18.64
C ARG A 601 -9.97 10.65 17.62
N GLY A 602 -10.43 11.88 17.86
CA GLY A 602 -11.32 12.61 16.96
C GLY A 602 -10.74 12.82 15.56
N PHE A 603 -9.42 12.99 15.43
CA PHE A 603 -8.76 13.16 14.13
C PHE A 603 -8.76 11.88 13.26
N LEU A 604 -9.00 10.70 13.84
CA LEU A 604 -9.03 9.43 13.11
C LEU A 604 -10.42 9.11 12.54
N ALA A 605 -11.47 9.76 13.05
CA ALA A 605 -12.86 9.45 12.68
C ALA A 605 -13.15 9.54 11.17
N PRO A 606 -12.63 10.54 10.40
CA PRO A 606 -12.89 10.59 8.96
C PRO A 606 -12.34 9.37 8.21
N PHE A 607 -11.23 8.79 8.64
CA PHE A 607 -10.65 7.61 7.98
C PHE A 607 -11.55 6.38 8.10
N ALA A 608 -12.34 6.25 9.17
CA ALA A 608 -13.32 5.18 9.29
C ALA A 608 -14.39 5.24 8.18
N HIS A 609 -14.74 6.46 7.73
CA HIS A 609 -15.62 6.65 6.58
C HIS A 609 -14.91 6.35 5.25
N HIS A 610 -13.64 6.77 5.11
CA HIS A 610 -12.82 6.54 3.92
C HIS A 610 -12.70 5.06 3.55
N LEU A 611 -12.71 4.13 4.52
CA LEU A 611 -12.69 2.68 4.24
C LEU A 611 -13.81 2.19 3.30
N ASN A 612 -14.87 2.98 3.11
CA ASN A 612 -15.99 2.68 2.22
C ASN A 612 -15.84 3.31 0.81
N ASP A 613 -14.66 3.83 0.49
CA ASP A 613 -14.42 4.55 -0.76
C ASP A 613 -13.02 4.31 -1.35
N HIS A 614 -12.88 4.48 -2.67
CA HIS A 614 -11.65 4.30 -3.45
C HIS A 614 -11.00 2.91 -3.30
N GLY A 615 -10.28 2.63 -2.21
CA GLY A 615 -9.77 1.30 -1.86
C GLY A 615 -10.54 0.71 -0.69
N LEU A 616 -11.49 -0.17 -0.97
CA LEU A 616 -12.40 -0.72 0.04
C LEU A 616 -11.64 -1.49 1.11
N GLY A 617 -11.82 -1.06 2.36
CA GLY A 617 -11.20 -1.68 3.53
C GLY A 617 -9.73 -1.33 3.72
N SER A 618 -9.20 -0.37 2.97
CA SER A 618 -7.82 0.12 3.08
C SER A 618 -7.76 1.65 3.02
N ILE A 619 -6.56 2.21 3.13
CA ILE A 619 -6.33 3.65 3.12
C ILE A 619 -5.60 4.03 1.83
N SER A 620 -6.09 5.09 1.19
CA SER A 620 -5.46 5.61 -0.01
C SER A 620 -4.18 6.36 0.33
N GLU A 621 -3.26 6.35 -0.62
CA GLU A 621 -1.95 6.97 -0.46
C GLU A 621 -2.05 8.48 -0.18
N ILE A 622 -2.81 9.17 -1.01
CA ILE A 622 -2.92 10.63 -1.02
C ILE A 622 -4.35 11.07 -1.32
N PHE A 623 -4.61 12.35 -1.04
CA PHE A 623 -5.87 13.02 -1.31
C PHE A 623 -5.60 14.39 -1.94
N ASP A 624 -6.54 14.89 -2.74
CA ASP A 624 -6.52 16.29 -3.18
C ASP A 624 -6.41 17.20 -1.94
N GLY A 625 -5.63 18.27 -2.03
CA GLY A 625 -5.43 19.24 -0.96
C GLY A 625 -6.62 20.19 -0.73
N ASP A 626 -7.44 20.37 -1.77
CA ASP A 626 -8.66 21.15 -1.72
C ASP A 626 -9.90 20.27 -1.52
N PRO A 627 -10.96 20.79 -0.86
CA PRO A 627 -12.25 20.10 -0.77
C PRO A 627 -12.77 19.68 -2.16
N PRO A 628 -13.34 18.47 -2.30
CA PRO A 628 -13.77 17.57 -1.22
C PRO A 628 -12.71 16.57 -0.73
N PHE A 629 -11.42 16.83 -0.98
CA PHE A 629 -10.30 15.92 -0.63
C PHE A 629 -10.46 14.56 -1.31
N THR A 630 -10.60 14.56 -2.63
CA THR A 630 -10.77 13.32 -3.41
C THR A 630 -9.59 12.38 -3.17
N PRO A 631 -9.80 11.09 -2.88
CA PRO A 631 -8.71 10.13 -2.77
C PRO A 631 -8.02 9.91 -4.13
N ARG A 632 -6.69 9.78 -4.08
CA ARG A 632 -5.79 9.67 -5.23
C ARG A 632 -4.69 8.64 -4.92
N GLY A 633 -3.77 8.49 -5.87
CA GLY A 633 -2.64 7.60 -5.71
C GLY A 633 -3.02 6.12 -5.70
N CYS A 634 -2.23 5.30 -5.02
CA CYS A 634 -2.55 3.91 -4.71
C CYS A 634 -3.85 3.82 -3.91
N ILE A 635 -4.70 2.85 -4.25
CA ILE A 635 -5.96 2.61 -3.55
C ILE A 635 -5.74 2.10 -2.13
N ALA A 636 -4.65 1.36 -1.93
CA ALA A 636 -4.26 0.73 -0.68
C ALA A 636 -2.77 0.98 -0.47
N GLN A 637 -2.43 1.71 0.59
CA GLN A 637 -1.05 2.07 0.89
C GLN A 637 -0.69 1.66 2.34
N ALA A 638 0.52 1.10 2.48
CA ALA A 638 1.07 0.54 3.72
C ALA A 638 1.26 1.56 4.86
N TRP A 639 2.02 2.66 4.66
CA TRP A 639 2.22 3.69 5.70
C TRP A 639 0.93 4.35 6.18
N GLY A 640 -0.11 4.45 5.34
CA GLY A 640 -1.38 5.08 5.70
C GLY A 640 -2.18 4.19 6.65
N VAL A 641 -2.25 2.90 6.32
CA VAL A 641 -2.82 1.88 7.21
C VAL A 641 -2.00 1.75 8.50
N ALA A 642 -0.67 1.74 8.38
CA ALA A 642 0.24 1.57 9.49
C ALA A 642 0.13 2.71 10.51
N GLU A 643 0.24 3.96 10.07
CA GLU A 643 0.25 5.10 10.98
C GLU A 643 -1.09 5.26 11.72
N LEU A 644 -2.22 4.94 11.07
CA LEU A 644 -3.52 4.88 11.76
C LEU A 644 -3.57 3.79 12.83
N LEU A 645 -3.10 2.58 12.54
CA LEU A 645 -3.05 1.49 13.52
C LEU A 645 -2.11 1.81 14.68
N ARG A 646 -0.95 2.39 14.39
CA ARG A 646 0.04 2.78 15.40
C ARG A 646 -0.57 3.79 16.37
N VAL A 647 -1.10 4.91 15.88
CA VAL A 647 -1.66 5.93 16.78
C VAL A 647 -2.97 5.51 17.43
N TRP A 648 -3.76 4.63 16.79
CA TRP A 648 -4.91 4.01 17.45
C TRP A 648 -4.49 3.21 18.68
N GLY A 649 -3.40 2.44 18.57
CA GLY A 649 -2.80 1.72 19.70
C GLY A 649 -2.24 2.67 20.76
N ASP A 650 -1.48 3.70 20.35
CA ASP A 650 -0.87 4.67 21.26
C ASP A 650 -1.92 5.39 22.12
N ILE A 651 -3.03 5.85 21.50
CA ILE A 651 -4.12 6.53 22.20
C ILE A 651 -4.83 5.60 23.20
N ALA A 652 -4.98 4.32 22.86
CA ALA A 652 -5.67 3.35 23.72
C ALA A 652 -4.84 2.92 24.94
N GLY A 653 -3.52 3.08 24.90
CA GLY A 653 -2.63 2.78 26.03
C GLY A 653 -2.57 3.87 27.12
N ASP A 654 -3.10 5.07 26.83
CA ASP A 654 -3.14 6.23 27.74
C ASP A 654 -4.49 6.37 28.49
N GLU A 655 -5.46 5.49 28.24
CA GLU A 655 -6.71 5.34 29.01
C GLU A 655 -6.55 4.31 30.13
#